data_AF-A0A564ZXX3-F1
#
_entry.id   AF-A0A564ZXX3-F1
#
_cell.length_a   1.000
_cell.length_b   1.000
_cell.length_c   1.000
_cell.angle_alpha   90.00
_cell.angle_beta   90.00
_cell.angle_gamma   90.00
#
_symmetry.space_group_name_H-M   'P 1'
#
loop_
_entity.id
_entity.type
_entity.pdbx_description
1 polymer ?
#
loop_
_entity_poly.entity_id
_entity_poly.type
_entity_poly.pdbx_seq_one_letter_code
_entity_poly.pdbx_strand_id
1 'polypeptide(L)'
;MKKNKSFAETKALTDVYEYLDTSYNSHNANSSCDGCTLLNNKARIICCAIQNGMKGWKSAPVLKQVLGTTDNTKICDYFTHWLYGIIRKSKITDMEVYHLHHKMEDMLKGVCTYKNTDGSEIKRYLRIYDRNVLKDKRELYDFLEYYNNIKKVLNHRKYTNKDKYCKYIKYIFNLYQKMEMNNYKEFYNMETKYFKEIFEKADAELSFLEDKCPGDYLYLIFNKGKRILRDLKEEKKEQLVGKKTETCDNSKTDSVEDSPYDKHEYKDVLRDFSSYTVYEKLNNSTNIGPYCSDCKDVSNLENKYKGINQFCKKLARNLRNKLVDIKDNVTNEDDRCLYFIYWAYDKIREIYNGRIQNIHEIPLFSKILGIAHGINYELAGEVIRKNAGAFKGTPRGNSTTSGGAAATQIKEERFVRTSELSTYKPCFFYLDCTLDECNEMKDLFDYFKNYDSIKGKKSTDGNKHEQYCKYLTYINGLYEKNISNCCVCFQGADKCREDCLHYFQCDQLYNPHNLYDEFNCSSKIPGTPFKKVNLPEAIDFYSKDITEKSKKKEYLTRVNYFTPTSAQDMRDRMPKILDGMSHTLDNTLESDPFYTIVLGAFTLLGILSVFFIFYKFTPVGSLFHRKKSRRNREIYDFHDVYMGRPLHEELEFPNENAKRGRLRLSYQSA
;
A
#
# COMPACT_ATOMS: atom_id res chain seq x y z
N MET A 1 11.45 0.20 28.79
CA MET A 1 12.60 -0.64 29.22
C MET A 1 13.91 0.09 29.54
N LYS A 2 14.29 1.22 28.90
CA LYS A 2 15.60 1.95 28.98
C LYS A 2 16.34 2.18 30.34
N LYS A 3 15.84 1.73 31.50
CA LYS A 3 16.54 1.77 32.81
C LYS A 3 16.86 0.39 33.40
N ASN A 4 16.56 -0.70 32.71
CA ASN A 4 16.80 -2.07 33.19
C ASN A 4 18.12 -2.63 32.63
N LYS A 5 19.06 -3.02 33.51
CA LYS A 5 20.41 -3.50 33.11
C LYS A 5 20.37 -4.73 32.20
N SER A 6 19.32 -5.55 32.27
CA SER A 6 19.15 -6.75 31.43
C SER A 6 18.91 -6.47 29.93
N PHE A 7 18.88 -5.21 29.50
CA PHE A 7 18.73 -4.81 28.09
C PHE A 7 20.05 -4.38 27.44
N ALA A 8 21.17 -4.46 28.17
CA ALA A 8 22.50 -4.10 27.68
C ALA A 8 22.98 -4.93 26.47
N GLU A 9 22.38 -6.10 26.23
CA GLU A 9 22.77 -7.02 25.16
C GLU A 9 22.09 -6.70 23.81
N THR A 10 20.88 -6.11 23.79
CA THR A 10 20.35 -5.43 22.59
C THR A 10 20.93 -4.03 22.42
N LYS A 11 22.26 -3.99 22.25
CA LYS A 11 22.96 -2.79 21.81
C LYS A 11 22.43 -2.31 20.46
N ALA A 12 22.40 -3.19 19.45
CA ALA A 12 22.02 -2.92 18.06
C ALA A 12 20.94 -1.84 17.84
N LEU A 13 19.66 -2.12 18.16
CA LEU A 13 18.56 -1.16 17.96
C LEU A 13 18.74 0.11 18.82
N THR A 14 19.20 -0.05 20.06
CA THR A 14 19.35 1.04 21.04
C THR A 14 20.43 2.02 20.62
N ASP A 15 21.62 1.53 20.26
CA ASP A 15 22.78 2.27 19.77
C ASP A 15 22.44 3.01 18.48
N VAL A 16 21.76 2.37 17.53
CA VAL A 16 21.34 3.02 16.27
C VAL A 16 20.30 4.10 16.53
N TYR A 17 19.31 3.86 17.40
CA TYR A 17 18.35 4.89 17.81
C TYR A 17 19.02 6.04 18.57
N GLU A 18 20.02 5.79 19.40
CA GLU A 18 20.74 6.85 20.14
C GLU A 18 21.74 7.60 19.26
N TYR A 19 22.34 6.97 18.25
CA TYR A 19 23.08 7.64 17.18
C TYR A 19 22.18 8.57 16.36
N LEU A 20 21.01 8.07 15.90
CA LEU A 20 20.06 8.85 15.13
C LEU A 20 19.41 9.97 15.97
N ASP A 21 19.03 9.70 17.22
CA ASP A 21 18.56 10.73 18.16
C ASP A 21 19.67 11.77 18.43
N THR A 22 20.95 11.38 18.51
CA THR A 22 22.06 12.34 18.69
C THR A 22 22.25 13.21 17.45
N SER A 23 22.28 12.62 16.25
CA SER A 23 22.34 13.36 14.97
C SER A 23 21.13 14.28 14.78
N TYR A 24 19.96 13.89 15.30
CA TYR A 24 18.74 14.69 15.28
C TYR A 24 18.81 15.89 16.24
N ASN A 25 19.20 15.64 17.49
CA ASN A 25 19.24 16.67 18.54
C ASN A 25 20.43 17.64 18.41
N SER A 26 21.53 17.25 17.76
CA SER A 26 22.69 18.13 17.55
C SER A 26 22.50 19.17 16.43
N HIS A 27 21.41 19.08 15.66
CA HIS A 27 21.21 19.91 14.47
C HIS A 27 20.48 21.23 14.78
N ASN A 28 21.26 22.32 14.95
CA ASN A 28 20.70 23.68 15.03
C ASN A 28 19.88 24.05 13.79
N ALA A 29 18.85 24.89 13.97
CA ALA A 29 17.92 25.26 12.89
C ALA A 29 18.55 26.05 11.72
N ASN A 30 19.77 26.56 11.88
CA ASN A 30 20.42 27.49 10.95
C ASN A 30 21.52 26.87 10.05
N SER A 31 21.79 25.55 10.14
CA SER A 31 22.78 24.89 9.27
C SER A 31 22.35 24.93 7.80
N SER A 32 23.29 25.13 6.85
CA SER A 32 22.97 24.95 5.43
C SER A 32 22.63 23.48 5.14
N CYS A 33 21.60 23.28 4.33
CA CYS A 33 21.13 21.95 3.97
C CYS A 33 20.39 22.01 2.64
N ASP A 34 21.15 21.93 1.57
CA ASP A 34 20.73 22.35 0.23
C ASP A 34 19.65 21.40 -0.34
N GLY A 35 19.65 20.13 0.09
CA GLY A 35 18.68 19.11 -0.30
C GLY A 35 17.33 19.16 0.40
N CYS A 36 17.20 19.92 1.50
CA CYS A 36 15.95 20.07 2.27
C CYS A 36 15.32 21.47 2.11
N THR A 37 15.80 22.26 1.15
CA THR A 37 15.42 23.67 0.92
C THR A 37 13.94 23.90 0.57
N LEU A 38 13.28 22.91 -0.04
CA LEU A 38 11.86 22.95 -0.39
C LEU A 38 10.92 22.65 0.80
N LEU A 39 11.45 22.27 1.95
CA LEU A 39 10.68 22.04 3.17
C LEU A 39 10.68 23.28 4.07
N ASN A 40 9.61 23.41 4.86
CA ASN A 40 9.44 24.50 5.82
C ASN A 40 9.49 24.00 7.27
N ASN A 41 9.63 24.96 8.19
CA ASN A 41 9.51 24.80 9.66
C ASN A 41 10.22 23.54 10.20
N LYS A 42 9.50 22.75 10.99
CA LYS A 42 9.96 21.50 11.62
C LYS A 42 10.28 20.40 10.63
N ALA A 43 9.56 20.28 9.51
CA ALA A 43 9.85 19.24 8.50
C ALA A 43 11.21 19.47 7.85
N ARG A 44 11.59 20.74 7.63
CA ARG A 44 12.95 21.10 7.25
C ARG A 44 13.95 20.67 8.31
N ILE A 45 13.75 21.01 9.59
CA ILE A 45 14.66 20.59 10.67
C ILE A 45 14.86 19.06 10.71
N ILE A 46 13.77 18.29 10.64
CA ILE A 46 13.81 16.82 10.57
C ILE A 46 14.62 16.35 9.36
N CYS A 47 14.31 16.87 8.16
CA CYS A 47 15.03 16.53 6.94
C CYS A 47 16.52 16.90 7.01
N CYS A 48 16.88 18.08 7.52
CA CYS A 48 18.26 18.53 7.57
C CYS A 48 19.12 17.67 8.50
N ALA A 49 18.57 17.34 9.67
CA ALA A 49 19.27 16.51 10.65
C ALA A 49 19.43 15.06 10.14
N ILE A 50 18.43 14.56 9.40
CA ILE A 50 18.51 13.28 8.68
C ILE A 50 19.53 13.34 7.56
N GLN A 51 19.48 14.31 6.64
CA GLN A 51 20.38 14.38 5.49
C GLN A 51 21.85 14.45 5.95
N ASN A 52 22.13 15.16 7.06
CA ASN A 52 23.46 15.19 7.64
C ASN A 52 23.83 13.86 8.34
N GLY A 53 22.90 13.20 9.05
CA GLY A 53 23.08 11.83 9.54
C GLY A 53 23.30 10.79 8.43
N MET A 54 22.68 10.96 7.26
CA MET A 54 22.80 10.09 6.08
C MET A 54 24.14 10.27 5.34
N LYS A 55 24.72 11.48 5.34
CA LYS A 55 26.13 11.68 4.94
C LYS A 55 27.05 10.84 5.84
N GLY A 56 26.76 10.83 7.14
CA GLY A 56 27.38 9.92 8.11
C GLY A 56 27.15 8.46 7.73
N TRP A 57 25.92 8.01 7.51
CA TRP A 57 25.57 6.61 7.21
C TRP A 57 26.36 6.03 6.02
N LYS A 58 26.51 6.74 4.90
CA LYS A 58 27.34 6.29 3.76
C LYS A 58 28.84 6.17 4.09
N SER A 59 29.29 6.74 5.20
CA SER A 59 30.70 6.79 5.67
C SER A 59 30.90 6.26 7.10
N ALA A 60 29.91 5.58 7.70
CA ALA A 60 29.92 5.18 9.11
C ALA A 60 30.20 3.67 9.29
N PRO A 61 31.47 3.23 9.37
CA PRO A 61 31.79 1.86 9.74
C PRO A 61 31.25 1.50 11.13
N VAL A 62 31.10 2.48 12.04
CA VAL A 62 30.52 2.32 13.38
C VAL A 62 29.14 1.67 13.34
N LEU A 63 28.24 2.07 12.43
CA LEU A 63 26.91 1.46 12.32
C LEU A 63 26.98 0.01 11.84
N LYS A 64 27.86 -0.29 10.88
CA LYS A 64 28.07 -1.66 10.37
C LYS A 64 28.75 -2.56 11.41
N GLN A 65 29.66 -2.00 12.22
CA GLN A 65 30.33 -2.66 13.33
C GLN A 65 29.37 -2.96 14.49
N VAL A 66 28.49 -2.03 14.86
CA VAL A 66 27.45 -2.20 15.89
C VAL A 66 26.45 -3.32 15.53
N LEU A 67 26.21 -3.56 14.24
CA LEU A 67 25.30 -4.61 13.77
C LEU A 67 25.99 -5.89 13.30
N GLY A 68 27.33 -5.92 13.24
CA GLY A 68 28.10 -7.06 12.75
C GLY A 68 27.84 -7.46 11.29
N THR A 69 27.27 -6.56 10.47
CA THR A 69 26.85 -6.88 9.08
C THR A 69 27.19 -5.76 8.09
N THR A 70 27.48 -6.15 6.86
CA THR A 70 27.64 -5.26 5.71
C THR A 70 26.32 -4.90 5.03
N ASP A 71 25.26 -5.69 5.26
CA ASP A 71 23.92 -5.51 4.70
C ASP A 71 23.23 -4.26 5.26
N ASN A 72 22.74 -3.39 4.37
CA ASN A 72 22.03 -2.18 4.76
C ASN A 72 20.61 -2.47 5.28
N THR A 73 20.01 -3.62 4.94
CA THR A 73 18.65 -4.05 5.33
C THR A 73 18.31 -3.69 6.77
N LYS A 74 19.09 -4.18 7.73
CA LYS A 74 18.77 -4.01 9.15
C LYS A 74 18.91 -2.55 9.61
N ILE A 75 19.85 -1.80 9.03
CA ILE A 75 19.99 -0.35 9.27
C ILE A 75 18.78 0.40 8.69
N CYS A 76 18.31 0.03 7.49
CA CYS A 76 17.15 0.62 6.84
C CYS A 76 15.86 0.37 7.62
N ASP A 77 15.67 -0.83 8.16
CA ASP A 77 14.50 -1.16 8.98
C ASP A 77 14.50 -0.34 10.30
N TYR A 78 15.66 -0.22 10.95
CA TYR A 78 15.82 0.60 12.15
C TYR A 78 15.61 2.08 11.84
N PHE A 79 16.26 2.61 10.80
CA PHE A 79 16.10 4.00 10.38
C PHE A 79 14.65 4.34 10.05
N THR A 80 13.95 3.44 9.36
CA THR A 80 12.54 3.61 8.97
C THR A 80 11.62 3.66 10.19
N HIS A 81 11.76 2.74 11.15
CA HIS A 81 10.99 2.75 12.40
C HIS A 81 11.38 3.88 13.37
N TRP A 82 12.64 4.30 13.34
CA TRP A 82 13.07 5.53 14.00
C TRP A 82 12.33 6.75 13.44
N LEU A 83 12.38 6.93 12.11
CA LEU A 83 11.77 8.03 11.37
C LEU A 83 10.25 8.10 11.54
N TYR A 84 9.54 6.98 11.43
CA TYR A 84 8.10 6.91 11.71
C TYR A 84 7.78 7.39 13.14
N GLY A 85 8.63 7.04 14.10
CA GLY A 85 8.56 7.55 15.48
C GLY A 85 8.82 9.06 15.60
N ILE A 86 9.74 9.63 14.82
CA ILE A 86 10.00 11.08 14.77
C ILE A 86 8.80 11.82 14.15
N ILE A 87 8.31 11.37 12.99
CA ILE A 87 7.14 11.95 12.29
C ILE A 87 5.92 11.99 13.23
N ARG A 88 5.69 10.91 13.98
CA ARG A 88 4.62 10.83 14.98
C ARG A 88 4.82 11.79 16.17
N LYS A 89 6.04 11.91 16.69
CA LYS A 89 6.35 12.76 17.87
C LYS A 89 6.36 14.26 17.56
N SER A 90 6.87 14.67 16.40
CA SER A 90 7.21 16.08 16.11
C SER A 90 6.02 17.01 15.92
N LYS A 91 4.80 16.48 15.75
CA LYS A 91 3.56 17.24 15.49
C LYS A 91 3.76 18.28 14.38
N ILE A 92 4.26 17.81 13.24
CA ILE A 92 4.28 18.54 11.96
C ILE A 92 2.91 18.37 11.28
N THR A 93 2.51 19.32 10.44
CA THR A 93 1.23 19.26 9.68
C THR A 93 1.24 18.12 8.66
N ASP A 94 0.09 17.70 8.15
CA ASP A 94 0.03 16.53 7.26
C ASP A 94 0.62 16.82 5.85
N MET A 95 0.51 18.05 5.37
CA MET A 95 1.27 18.56 4.21
C MET A 95 2.79 18.48 4.44
N GLU A 96 3.26 18.85 5.65
CA GLU A 96 4.66 18.70 6.05
C GLU A 96 5.08 17.23 6.15
N VAL A 97 4.19 16.31 6.58
CA VAL A 97 4.41 14.85 6.53
C VAL A 97 4.57 14.39 5.09
N TYR A 98 3.69 14.83 4.18
CA TYR A 98 3.72 14.43 2.78
C TYR A 98 5.00 14.87 2.04
N HIS A 99 5.38 16.14 2.14
CA HIS A 99 6.61 16.61 1.50
C HIS A 99 7.86 15.97 2.12
N LEU A 100 7.84 15.69 3.44
CA LEU A 100 8.92 14.96 4.11
C LEU A 100 9.03 13.52 3.59
N HIS A 101 7.92 12.80 3.40
CA HIS A 101 7.94 11.43 2.87
C HIS A 101 8.56 11.34 1.47
N HIS A 102 8.17 12.19 0.53
CA HIS A 102 8.84 12.25 -0.79
C HIS A 102 10.33 12.57 -0.67
N LYS A 103 10.69 13.55 0.16
CA LYS A 103 12.09 13.95 0.34
C LYS A 103 12.94 12.86 1.00
N MET A 104 12.32 11.99 1.80
CA MET A 104 12.96 10.80 2.37
C MET A 104 13.11 9.68 1.34
N GLU A 105 12.07 9.40 0.55
CA GLU A 105 12.13 8.41 -0.53
C GLU A 105 13.23 8.74 -1.55
N ASP A 106 13.29 9.99 -2.02
CA ASP A 106 14.39 10.57 -2.81
C ASP A 106 15.79 10.21 -2.27
N MET A 107 15.99 10.31 -0.96
CA MET A 107 17.30 10.13 -0.31
C MET A 107 17.61 8.67 0.06
N LEU A 108 16.59 7.82 0.16
CA LEU A 108 16.69 6.40 0.49
C LEU A 108 16.76 5.51 -0.76
N LYS A 109 16.43 6.05 -1.94
CA LYS A 109 16.56 5.41 -3.26
C LYS A 109 18.01 4.92 -3.48
N GLY A 110 18.18 3.63 -3.77
CA GLY A 110 19.51 3.01 -3.89
C GLY A 110 20.30 2.85 -2.58
N VAL A 111 19.68 3.11 -1.41
CA VAL A 111 20.26 2.89 -0.07
C VAL A 111 19.44 1.87 0.71
N CYS A 112 18.12 2.00 0.66
CA CYS A 112 17.11 1.14 1.30
C CYS A 112 16.16 0.49 0.28
N THR A 113 16.72 0.19 -0.89
CA THR A 113 16.11 -0.64 -1.92
C THR A 113 16.97 -1.88 -2.15
N TYR A 114 16.35 -3.01 -2.44
CA TYR A 114 17.07 -4.26 -2.75
C TYR A 114 16.47 -4.93 -3.97
N LYS A 115 17.30 -5.68 -4.71
CA LYS A 115 16.84 -6.46 -5.86
C LYS A 115 16.48 -7.88 -5.46
N ASN A 116 15.31 -8.34 -5.91
CA ASN A 116 14.90 -9.74 -5.86
C ASN A 116 15.70 -10.59 -6.86
N THR A 117 15.51 -11.91 -6.78
CA THR A 117 16.10 -12.90 -7.71
C THR A 117 15.60 -12.76 -9.15
N ASP A 118 14.47 -12.10 -9.39
CA ASP A 118 13.93 -11.76 -10.71
C ASP A 118 14.39 -10.37 -11.22
N GLY A 119 15.12 -9.60 -10.40
CA GLY A 119 15.60 -8.26 -10.72
C GLY A 119 14.67 -7.11 -10.31
N SER A 120 13.45 -7.37 -9.81
CA SER A 120 12.54 -6.34 -9.28
C SER A 120 13.13 -5.64 -8.04
N GLU A 121 12.86 -4.35 -7.88
CA GLU A 121 13.45 -3.51 -6.82
C GLU A 121 12.44 -3.25 -5.70
N ILE A 122 12.59 -3.93 -4.55
CA ILE A 122 11.72 -3.70 -3.40
C ILE A 122 12.24 -2.51 -2.57
N LYS A 123 11.38 -1.51 -2.39
CA LYS A 123 11.55 -0.43 -1.41
C LYS A 123 11.22 -0.92 0.01
N ARG A 124 12.14 -0.75 0.96
CA ARG A 124 11.87 -0.98 2.41
C ARG A 124 11.23 0.22 3.09
N TYR A 125 11.34 1.40 2.50
CA TYR A 125 10.71 2.63 2.97
C TYR A 125 9.36 2.83 2.28
N LEU A 126 8.30 3.06 3.06
CA LEU A 126 6.96 3.32 2.55
C LEU A 126 6.49 4.71 2.96
N ARG A 127 5.74 5.38 2.07
CA ARG A 127 5.10 6.67 2.37
C ARG A 127 3.81 6.40 3.14
N ILE A 128 3.82 6.62 4.45
CA ILE A 128 2.73 6.25 5.37
C ILE A 128 2.24 7.50 6.12
N TYR A 129 1.10 8.03 5.68
CA TYR A 129 0.55 9.29 6.19
C TYR A 129 -0.29 9.12 7.47
N ASP A 130 -0.85 7.93 7.71
CA ASP A 130 -1.64 7.63 8.91
C ASP A 130 -0.73 7.45 10.14
N ARG A 131 -0.91 8.33 11.13
CA ARG A 131 -0.10 8.38 12.36
C ARG A 131 -0.32 7.20 13.31
N ASN A 132 -1.42 6.48 13.16
CA ASN A 132 -1.68 5.22 13.86
C ASN A 132 -0.92 4.08 13.17
N VAL A 133 -0.90 4.02 11.83
CA VAL A 133 -0.06 3.05 11.10
C VAL A 133 1.43 3.27 11.44
N LEU A 134 1.89 4.53 11.47
CA LEU A 134 3.24 4.91 11.92
C LEU A 134 3.53 4.54 13.40
N LYS A 135 2.52 4.58 14.29
CA LYS A 135 2.63 4.14 15.69
C LYS A 135 2.81 2.63 15.72
N ASP A 136 1.87 1.93 15.11
CA ASP A 136 1.63 0.52 15.33
C ASP A 136 2.79 -0.29 14.74
N LYS A 137 3.20 -0.03 13.47
CA LYS A 137 4.38 -0.66 12.83
C LYS A 137 5.60 -0.62 13.74
N ARG A 138 5.90 0.58 14.26
CA ARG A 138 7.04 0.80 15.15
C ARG A 138 6.90 0.04 16.47
N GLU A 139 5.72 0.04 17.09
CA GLU A 139 5.54 -0.60 18.40
C GLU A 139 5.65 -2.13 18.32
N LEU A 140 5.21 -2.75 17.21
CA LEU A 140 5.50 -4.16 16.94
C LEU A 140 6.99 -4.39 16.63
N TYR A 141 7.60 -3.62 15.72
CA TYR A 141 9.00 -3.82 15.36
C TYR A 141 9.96 -3.63 16.56
N ASP A 142 9.78 -2.54 17.33
CA ASP A 142 10.56 -2.30 18.56
C ASP A 142 10.41 -3.49 19.53
N PHE A 143 9.23 -4.12 19.65
CA PHE A 143 9.04 -5.31 20.50
C PHE A 143 9.79 -6.54 19.99
N LEU A 144 9.73 -6.85 18.69
CA LEU A 144 10.33 -8.04 18.12
C LEU A 144 11.86 -8.05 18.32
N GLU A 145 12.51 -6.91 18.11
CA GLU A 145 13.94 -6.71 18.44
C GLU A 145 14.24 -6.93 19.93
N TYR A 146 13.37 -6.44 20.81
CA TYR A 146 13.56 -6.57 22.25
C TYR A 146 13.14 -7.93 22.84
N TYR A 147 12.42 -8.78 22.10
CA TYR A 147 11.78 -10.00 22.62
C TYR A 147 12.77 -10.95 23.32
N ASN A 148 13.94 -11.20 22.75
CA ASN A 148 14.96 -12.07 23.36
C ASN A 148 15.42 -11.61 24.76
N ASN A 149 15.38 -10.30 25.04
CA ASN A 149 15.71 -9.73 26.35
C ASN A 149 14.53 -9.82 27.31
N ILE A 150 13.30 -9.69 26.80
CA ILE A 150 12.08 -9.95 27.57
C ILE A 150 12.06 -11.42 28.02
N LYS A 151 12.40 -12.35 27.11
CA LYS A 151 12.60 -13.78 27.40
C LYS A 151 13.68 -14.03 28.46
N LYS A 152 14.84 -13.36 28.39
CA LYS A 152 15.88 -13.41 29.44
C LYS A 152 15.34 -12.91 30.80
N VAL A 153 14.64 -11.76 30.83
CA VAL A 153 14.05 -11.20 32.06
C VAL A 153 13.02 -12.15 32.69
N LEU A 154 12.13 -12.74 31.88
CA LEU A 154 11.09 -13.66 32.35
C LEU A 154 11.63 -14.99 32.90
N ASN A 155 12.90 -15.34 32.61
CA ASN A 155 13.57 -16.50 33.18
C ASN A 155 14.25 -16.22 34.54
N HIS A 156 14.40 -14.97 34.99
CA HIS A 156 15.03 -14.68 36.29
C HIS A 156 14.08 -14.95 37.48
N ARG A 157 14.49 -15.85 38.38
CA ARG A 157 13.69 -16.38 39.51
C ARG A 157 13.17 -15.37 40.55
N LYS A 158 13.63 -14.12 40.55
CA LYS A 158 13.16 -13.04 41.44
C LYS A 158 13.04 -11.74 40.65
N TYR A 159 11.86 -11.46 40.09
CA TYR A 159 11.65 -10.23 39.30
C TYR A 159 10.28 -9.57 39.55
N THR A 160 10.31 -8.31 40.01
CA THR A 160 9.16 -7.57 40.57
C THR A 160 8.25 -6.88 39.53
N ASN A 161 8.49 -7.08 38.23
CA ASN A 161 7.66 -6.49 37.18
C ASN A 161 7.20 -7.52 36.12
N LYS A 162 7.14 -8.82 36.49
CA LYS A 162 6.68 -9.91 35.60
C LYS A 162 5.38 -9.53 34.87
N ASP A 163 4.38 -9.12 35.63
CA ASP A 163 3.03 -8.78 35.14
C ASP A 163 3.04 -7.61 34.16
N LYS A 164 4.02 -6.70 34.25
CA LYS A 164 4.16 -5.57 33.30
C LYS A 164 4.73 -6.04 31.97
N TYR A 165 5.62 -7.04 31.96
CA TYR A 165 6.05 -7.68 30.73
C TYR A 165 4.94 -8.57 30.16
N CYS A 166 4.22 -9.36 30.96
CA CYS A 166 3.10 -10.15 30.45
C CYS A 166 1.96 -9.27 29.91
N LYS A 167 1.65 -8.13 30.55
CA LYS A 167 0.70 -7.13 29.99
C LYS A 167 1.22 -6.48 28.71
N TYR A 168 2.52 -6.20 28.59
CA TYR A 168 3.10 -5.67 27.35
C TYR A 168 3.18 -6.72 26.23
N ILE A 169 3.37 -8.01 26.57
CA ILE A 169 3.26 -9.11 25.62
C ILE A 169 1.80 -9.28 25.20
N LYS A 170 0.81 -9.27 26.10
CA LYS A 170 -0.61 -9.25 25.71
C LYS A 170 -0.95 -8.05 24.83
N TYR A 171 -0.44 -6.85 25.15
CA TYR A 171 -0.55 -5.67 24.28
C TYR A 171 0.04 -5.97 22.89
N ILE A 172 1.33 -6.30 22.75
CA ILE A 172 1.91 -6.52 21.41
C ILE A 172 1.37 -7.75 20.69
N PHE A 173 0.95 -8.82 21.38
CA PHE A 173 0.27 -9.95 20.74
C PHE A 173 -1.10 -9.52 20.24
N ASN A 174 -1.79 -8.66 20.98
CA ASN A 174 -2.99 -7.98 20.52
C ASN A 174 -2.69 -6.91 19.43
N LEU A 175 -1.47 -6.38 19.28
CA LEU A 175 -1.06 -5.39 18.25
C LEU A 175 -0.53 -6.02 16.96
N TYR A 176 0.17 -7.15 17.06
CA TYR A 176 0.36 -8.07 15.95
C TYR A 176 -0.98 -8.69 15.57
N GLN A 177 -1.90 -8.82 16.53
CA GLN A 177 -3.31 -8.87 16.25
C GLN A 177 -3.94 -7.47 15.99
N LYS A 178 -3.26 -6.50 15.37
CA LYS A 178 -3.83 -5.19 14.97
C LYS A 178 -3.32 -4.65 13.62
N MET A 179 -2.79 -5.53 12.76
CA MET A 179 -2.09 -5.23 11.50
C MET A 179 -2.49 -6.14 10.34
N GLU A 180 -2.57 -7.45 10.54
CA GLU A 180 -3.20 -8.42 9.63
C GLU A 180 -4.72 -8.15 9.45
N MET A 181 -5.31 -7.15 10.15
CA MET A 181 -6.70 -6.65 9.94
C MET A 181 -6.96 -6.41 8.46
N ASN A 182 -6.00 -5.72 7.88
CA ASN A 182 -6.29 -4.31 7.76
C ASN A 182 -6.59 -3.92 6.31
N ASN A 183 -6.70 -4.92 5.44
CA ASN A 183 -6.46 -4.85 3.99
C ASN A 183 -5.08 -4.27 3.60
N TYR A 184 -4.52 -3.33 4.38
CA TYR A 184 -3.13 -2.84 4.46
C TYR A 184 -2.06 -3.93 4.75
N LYS A 185 -2.23 -5.14 4.22
CA LYS A 185 -1.19 -6.17 4.28
C LYS A 185 0.11 -5.68 3.65
N GLU A 186 0.09 -4.82 2.63
CA GLU A 186 1.31 -4.23 2.09
C GLU A 186 2.06 -3.39 3.13
N PHE A 187 1.36 -2.48 3.83
CA PHE A 187 2.01 -1.58 4.78
C PHE A 187 2.59 -2.30 6.01
N TYR A 188 2.01 -3.41 6.46
CA TYR A 188 2.46 -4.13 7.66
C TYR A 188 3.24 -5.44 7.38
N ASN A 189 3.38 -5.83 6.11
CA ASN A 189 3.93 -7.13 5.67
C ASN A 189 5.22 -7.53 6.40
N MET A 190 6.14 -6.58 6.55
CA MET A 190 7.45 -6.83 7.14
C MET A 190 7.39 -7.15 8.64
N GLU A 191 6.60 -6.40 9.42
CA GLU A 191 6.52 -6.62 10.86
C GLU A 191 5.64 -7.83 11.20
N THR A 192 4.56 -8.05 10.45
CA THR A 192 3.73 -9.25 10.65
C THR A 192 4.49 -10.51 10.26
N LYS A 193 5.19 -10.53 9.11
CA LYS A 193 6.08 -11.64 8.72
C LYS A 193 7.14 -11.91 9.79
N TYR A 194 7.77 -10.88 10.35
CA TYR A 194 8.81 -11.04 11.36
C TYR A 194 8.26 -11.59 12.69
N PHE A 195 7.05 -11.19 13.09
CA PHE A 195 6.35 -11.84 14.22
C PHE A 195 6.09 -13.33 13.94
N LYS A 196 5.58 -13.67 12.75
CA LYS A 196 5.32 -15.07 12.35
C LYS A 196 6.59 -15.92 12.38
N GLU A 197 7.72 -15.35 11.96
CA GLU A 197 9.02 -16.01 12.00
C GLU A 197 9.53 -16.29 13.42
N ILE A 198 9.16 -15.49 14.41
CA ILE A 198 9.51 -15.72 15.83
C ILE A 198 8.51 -16.64 16.53
N PHE A 199 7.20 -16.54 16.25
CA PHE A 199 6.17 -17.19 17.07
C PHE A 199 5.34 -18.28 16.36
N GLU A 200 4.96 -18.12 15.08
CA GLU A 200 4.16 -19.16 14.38
C GLU A 200 4.99 -20.41 14.03
N LYS A 201 6.32 -20.26 13.90
CA LYS A 201 7.23 -21.34 13.48
C LYS A 201 7.94 -22.05 14.65
N ALA A 202 7.64 -21.69 15.91
CA ALA A 202 8.43 -22.10 17.06
C ALA A 202 7.58 -22.48 18.28
N ASP A 203 7.14 -23.73 18.32
CA ASP A 203 6.43 -24.34 19.47
C ASP A 203 7.14 -24.09 20.82
N ALA A 204 8.49 -23.99 20.82
CA ALA A 204 9.29 -23.71 22.01
C ALA A 204 9.16 -22.26 22.53
N GLU A 205 8.87 -21.29 21.67
CA GLU A 205 8.55 -19.90 22.10
C GLU A 205 7.14 -19.81 22.65
N LEU A 206 6.18 -20.53 22.03
CA LEU A 206 4.80 -20.64 22.52
C LEU A 206 4.75 -21.31 23.89
N SER A 207 5.37 -22.50 24.02
CA SER A 207 5.49 -23.24 25.29
C SER A 207 6.16 -22.40 26.39
N PHE A 208 7.15 -21.58 26.03
CA PHE A 208 7.80 -20.65 26.95
C PHE A 208 6.85 -19.53 27.41
N LEU A 209 6.06 -18.96 26.51
CA LEU A 209 5.09 -17.93 26.85
C LEU A 209 3.89 -18.48 27.62
N GLU A 210 3.45 -19.71 27.38
CA GLU A 210 2.42 -20.38 28.19
C GLU A 210 2.85 -20.60 29.64
N ASP A 211 4.10 -20.98 29.89
CA ASP A 211 4.65 -21.12 31.25
C ASP A 211 4.93 -19.75 31.92
N LYS A 212 5.55 -18.80 31.20
CA LYS A 212 5.91 -17.50 31.80
C LYS A 212 4.77 -16.51 31.85
N CYS A 213 4.01 -16.32 30.78
CA CYS A 213 2.94 -15.33 30.67
C CYS A 213 1.63 -15.96 30.13
N PRO A 214 1.04 -16.93 30.84
CA PRO A 214 -0.20 -17.57 30.40
C PRO A 214 -1.32 -16.54 30.21
N GLY A 215 -2.03 -16.65 29.09
CA GLY A 215 -3.19 -15.81 28.79
C GLY A 215 -3.96 -16.30 27.57
N ASP A 216 -5.25 -15.96 27.55
CA ASP A 216 -6.19 -16.08 26.42
C ASP A 216 -5.60 -15.67 25.07
N TYR A 217 -4.84 -14.57 25.04
CA TYR A 217 -4.23 -13.99 23.85
C TYR A 217 -3.26 -14.93 23.11
N LEU A 218 -2.62 -15.89 23.81
CA LEU A 218 -1.79 -16.91 23.16
C LEU A 218 -2.67 -17.87 22.34
N TYR A 219 -3.78 -18.31 22.93
CA TYR A 219 -4.72 -19.22 22.27
C TYR A 219 -5.48 -18.57 21.11
N LEU A 220 -5.68 -17.25 21.12
CA LEU A 220 -6.30 -16.50 20.03
C LEU A 220 -5.45 -16.43 18.75
N ILE A 221 -4.14 -16.70 18.84
CA ILE A 221 -3.22 -16.68 17.69
C ILE A 221 -2.81 -18.11 17.28
N PHE A 222 -2.51 -19.00 18.25
CA PHE A 222 -1.88 -20.30 17.96
C PHE A 222 -2.73 -21.55 18.30
N ASN A 223 -3.73 -21.38 19.18
CA ASN A 223 -4.84 -22.28 19.56
C ASN A 223 -4.61 -23.82 19.73
N LYS A 224 -4.91 -24.33 20.93
CA LYS A 224 -5.58 -25.63 21.14
C LYS A 224 -6.85 -25.43 21.99
N GLY A 225 -7.94 -26.07 21.58
CA GLY A 225 -9.30 -25.56 21.82
C GLY A 225 -10.01 -25.79 23.17
N LYS A 226 -11.33 -25.58 23.14
CA LYS A 226 -12.35 -25.79 24.19
C LYS A 226 -12.34 -24.97 25.49
N ARG A 227 -11.20 -24.49 26.04
CA ARG A 227 -11.21 -23.88 27.40
C ARG A 227 -11.80 -22.45 27.48
N ILE A 228 -11.70 -21.68 26.39
CA ILE A 228 -11.98 -20.22 26.33
C ILE A 228 -13.46 -19.85 26.60
N LEU A 229 -14.40 -20.78 26.50
CA LEU A 229 -15.84 -20.49 26.65
C LEU A 229 -16.23 -19.91 28.01
N ARG A 230 -15.49 -20.29 29.07
CA ARG A 230 -15.91 -20.14 30.47
C ARG A 230 -15.69 -18.74 31.02
N ASP A 231 -14.51 -18.18 30.79
CA ASP A 231 -14.02 -17.04 31.57
C ASP A 231 -14.34 -15.68 30.89
N LEU A 232 -14.61 -15.70 29.57
CA LEU A 232 -15.31 -14.64 28.80
C LEU A 232 -16.76 -14.34 29.27
N LYS A 233 -17.15 -14.81 30.46
CA LYS A 233 -18.38 -14.42 31.16
C LYS A 233 -18.18 -13.21 32.08
N GLU A 234 -16.97 -12.96 32.58
CA GLU A 234 -16.78 -12.02 33.69
C GLU A 234 -16.59 -10.57 33.23
N GLU A 235 -15.79 -10.31 32.19
CA GLU A 235 -15.64 -8.96 31.60
C GLU A 235 -16.96 -8.37 31.05
N LYS A 236 -17.97 -9.21 30.79
CA LYS A 236 -19.25 -8.77 30.19
C LYS A 236 -20.19 -8.03 31.14
N LYS A 237 -19.82 -7.82 32.41
CA LYS A 237 -20.69 -7.21 33.42
C LYS A 237 -20.66 -5.67 33.49
N GLU A 238 -19.64 -4.99 32.94
CA GLU A 238 -19.48 -3.54 33.12
C GLU A 238 -19.53 -2.70 31.82
N GLN A 239 -19.53 -3.31 30.62
CA GLN A 239 -19.60 -2.60 29.34
C GLN A 239 -20.85 -2.95 28.49
N LEU A 240 -21.99 -3.19 29.15
CA LEU A 240 -23.31 -3.29 28.50
C LEU A 240 -24.28 -2.18 28.94
N VAL A 241 -23.74 -0.98 29.19
CA VAL A 241 -24.52 0.27 29.08
C VAL A 241 -24.40 0.74 27.64
N GLY A 242 -25.52 0.80 26.92
CA GLY A 242 -25.53 1.16 25.49
C GLY A 242 -24.95 2.55 25.24
N LYS A 243 -24.11 2.67 24.21
CA LYS A 243 -23.60 3.95 23.66
C LYS A 243 -24.81 4.78 23.23
N LYS A 244 -25.31 5.66 24.10
CA LYS A 244 -26.48 6.52 23.83
C LYS A 244 -26.27 7.24 22.50
N THR A 245 -27.24 7.15 21.60
CA THR A 245 -27.27 7.94 20.38
C THR A 245 -27.48 9.40 20.76
N GLU A 246 -26.39 10.16 20.87
CA GLU A 246 -26.44 11.62 20.98
C GLU A 246 -27.03 12.19 19.68
N THR A 247 -28.33 12.48 19.68
CA THR A 247 -28.98 13.27 18.65
C THR A 247 -28.49 14.71 18.76
N CYS A 248 -27.45 15.06 18.01
CA CYS A 248 -27.02 16.44 17.86
C CYS A 248 -28.12 17.28 17.19
N ASP A 249 -28.29 18.53 17.60
CA ASP A 249 -29.32 19.41 17.05
C ASP A 249 -29.20 19.60 15.53
N ASN A 250 -30.30 19.38 14.83
CA ASN A 250 -30.39 19.53 13.37
C ASN A 250 -30.65 21.00 13.00
N SER A 251 -29.67 21.87 13.22
CA SER A 251 -29.75 23.28 12.82
C SER A 251 -29.69 23.43 11.29
N LYS A 252 -30.87 23.43 10.66
CA LYS A 252 -31.17 23.79 9.25
C LYS A 252 -30.28 23.17 8.16
N THR A 253 -30.81 22.11 7.55
CA THR A 253 -30.47 21.73 6.17
C THR A 253 -31.03 22.76 5.18
N ASP A 254 -30.17 23.56 4.56
CA ASP A 254 -30.56 24.53 3.50
C ASP A 254 -29.55 24.53 2.33
N SER A 255 -29.55 23.45 1.55
CA SER A 255 -29.29 23.45 0.09
C SER A 255 -29.51 22.06 -0.49
N VAL A 256 -30.13 21.99 -1.68
CA VAL A 256 -29.97 20.82 -2.56
C VAL A 256 -28.49 20.80 -2.99
N GLU A 257 -27.77 19.74 -2.66
CA GLU A 257 -26.44 19.50 -3.23
C GLU A 257 -26.63 18.86 -4.61
N ASP A 258 -26.15 19.53 -5.67
CA ASP A 258 -26.11 18.95 -7.01
C ASP A 258 -25.38 17.59 -7.00
N SER A 259 -25.74 16.69 -7.92
CA SER A 259 -24.97 15.48 -8.15
C SER A 259 -23.56 15.86 -8.64
N PRO A 260 -22.48 15.13 -8.27
CA PRO A 260 -21.15 15.36 -8.85
C PRO A 260 -21.18 15.42 -10.38
N TYR A 261 -22.07 14.61 -10.98
CA TYR A 261 -22.26 14.50 -12.41
C TYR A 261 -22.90 15.74 -13.06
N ASP A 262 -23.67 16.56 -12.34
CA ASP A 262 -24.42 17.67 -12.95
C ASP A 262 -23.52 18.78 -13.54
N LYS A 263 -22.25 18.78 -13.11
CA LYS A 263 -21.16 19.69 -13.53
C LYS A 263 -20.20 19.07 -14.56
N HIS A 264 -20.37 17.80 -14.92
CA HIS A 264 -19.48 17.11 -15.87
C HIS A 264 -19.83 17.43 -17.33
N GLU A 265 -18.83 17.47 -18.22
CA GLU A 265 -19.04 17.73 -19.66
C GLU A 265 -19.96 16.67 -20.29
N TYR A 266 -19.74 15.41 -19.95
CA TYR A 266 -20.47 14.24 -20.48
C TYR A 266 -21.66 13.78 -19.62
N LYS A 267 -22.21 14.66 -18.77
CA LYS A 267 -23.20 14.29 -17.74
C LYS A 267 -24.42 13.51 -18.24
N ASP A 268 -24.93 13.87 -19.42
CA ASP A 268 -26.15 13.26 -19.99
C ASP A 268 -25.91 11.85 -20.56
N VAL A 269 -24.63 11.49 -20.76
CA VAL A 269 -24.15 10.13 -21.05
C VAL A 269 -23.84 9.40 -19.74
N LEU A 270 -23.14 10.02 -18.80
CA LEU A 270 -22.80 9.38 -17.51
C LEU A 270 -24.05 8.98 -16.70
N ARG A 271 -25.15 9.72 -16.83
CA ARG A 271 -26.47 9.39 -16.26
C ARG A 271 -27.10 8.09 -16.80
N ASP A 272 -26.64 7.56 -17.95
CA ASP A 272 -27.09 6.26 -18.46
C ASP A 272 -26.46 5.07 -17.72
N PHE A 273 -25.37 5.29 -16.99
CA PHE A 273 -24.47 4.25 -16.49
C PHE A 273 -24.91 3.73 -15.11
N SER A 274 -24.59 2.46 -14.81
CA SER A 274 -24.90 1.88 -13.49
C SER A 274 -24.12 2.55 -12.35
N SER A 275 -22.91 3.05 -12.63
CA SER A 275 -22.07 3.82 -11.70
C SER A 275 -22.78 5.06 -11.16
N TYR A 276 -23.48 5.84 -11.99
CA TYR A 276 -24.27 7.00 -11.56
C TYR A 276 -25.23 6.65 -10.39
N THR A 277 -25.94 5.52 -10.50
CA THR A 277 -26.85 5.04 -9.44
C THR A 277 -26.10 4.65 -8.14
N VAL A 278 -24.86 4.15 -8.24
CA VAL A 278 -23.99 3.87 -7.08
C VAL A 278 -23.61 5.17 -6.38
N TYR A 279 -23.17 6.18 -7.12
CA TYR A 279 -22.76 7.47 -6.55
C TYR A 279 -23.93 8.26 -5.98
N GLU A 280 -25.12 8.23 -6.58
CA GLU A 280 -26.34 8.83 -6.01
C GLU A 280 -26.72 8.16 -4.67
N LYS A 281 -26.67 6.83 -4.59
CA LYS A 281 -26.88 6.09 -3.34
C LYS A 281 -25.86 6.48 -2.26
N LEU A 282 -24.58 6.62 -2.60
CA LEU A 282 -23.53 7.09 -1.68
C LEU A 282 -23.74 8.56 -1.26
N ASN A 283 -24.18 9.42 -2.19
CA ASN A 283 -24.41 10.85 -1.99
C ASN A 283 -25.73 11.18 -1.28
N ASN A 284 -26.66 10.24 -1.14
CA ASN A 284 -27.94 10.44 -0.46
C ASN A 284 -27.74 11.07 0.95
N SER A 285 -28.61 11.99 1.37
CA SER A 285 -28.61 12.63 2.71
C SER A 285 -29.56 11.98 3.73
N THR A 286 -30.34 10.95 3.36
CA THR A 286 -31.24 10.24 4.29
C THR A 286 -30.49 9.61 5.48
N ASN A 287 -31.06 9.74 6.68
CA ASN A 287 -30.63 9.11 7.92
C ASN A 287 -29.15 9.34 8.31
N ILE A 288 -28.55 10.48 7.94
CA ILE A 288 -27.17 10.82 8.32
C ILE A 288 -27.03 11.36 9.76
N GLY A 289 -28.14 11.75 10.41
CA GLY A 289 -28.18 12.32 11.77
C GLY A 289 -27.50 11.50 12.88
N PRO A 290 -27.71 10.16 12.99
CA PRO A 290 -27.09 9.33 14.03
C PRO A 290 -25.55 9.34 14.02
N TYR A 291 -24.94 9.67 12.88
CA TYR A 291 -23.49 9.60 12.66
C TYR A 291 -22.75 10.88 13.03
N CYS A 292 -23.42 11.90 13.58
CA CYS A 292 -22.78 13.13 14.06
C CYS A 292 -21.64 12.86 15.07
N SER A 293 -21.75 11.80 15.88
CA SER A 293 -20.74 11.47 16.89
C SER A 293 -19.39 11.04 16.31
N ASP A 294 -19.37 10.47 15.09
CA ASP A 294 -18.13 10.14 14.36
C ASP A 294 -17.45 11.39 13.77
N CYS A 295 -18.18 12.51 13.64
CA CYS A 295 -17.75 13.73 12.95
C CYS A 295 -17.33 14.89 13.88
N LYS A 296 -17.15 14.63 15.19
CA LYS A 296 -16.77 15.66 16.18
C LYS A 296 -15.44 16.36 15.80
N ASP A 297 -14.50 15.63 15.21
CA ASP A 297 -13.17 16.12 14.82
C ASP A 297 -13.16 17.10 13.63
N VAL A 298 -14.21 17.11 12.80
CA VAL A 298 -14.38 18.04 11.65
C VAL A 298 -15.43 19.12 11.90
N SER A 299 -16.18 19.03 13.00
CA SER A 299 -17.29 19.96 13.33
C SER A 299 -16.89 21.43 13.25
N ASN A 300 -15.68 21.76 13.73
CA ASN A 300 -15.14 23.13 13.75
C ASN A 300 -14.59 23.62 12.38
N LEU A 301 -14.64 22.81 11.33
CA LEU A 301 -14.07 23.14 10.01
C LEU A 301 -15.09 23.73 9.02
N GLU A 302 -16.39 23.70 9.33
CA GLU A 302 -17.49 24.13 8.45
C GLU A 302 -17.28 25.53 7.85
N ASN A 303 -16.84 26.49 8.69
CA ASN A 303 -16.58 27.88 8.28
C ASN A 303 -15.44 28.02 7.25
N LYS A 304 -14.59 27.00 7.11
CA LYS A 304 -13.46 26.97 6.16
C LYS A 304 -13.73 26.04 4.97
N TYR A 305 -14.48 24.97 5.20
CA TYR A 305 -14.77 23.91 4.25
C TYR A 305 -16.29 23.62 4.30
N LYS A 306 -17.09 24.48 3.65
CA LYS A 306 -18.55 24.37 3.67
C LYS A 306 -19.00 23.01 3.12
N GLY A 307 -19.92 22.35 3.81
CA GLY A 307 -20.41 21.01 3.51
C GLY A 307 -19.63 19.89 4.21
N ILE A 308 -18.48 20.16 4.87
CA ILE A 308 -17.64 19.13 5.48
C ILE A 308 -18.38 18.28 6.51
N ASN A 309 -19.29 18.87 7.30
CA ASN A 309 -20.08 18.10 8.27
C ASN A 309 -21.18 17.26 7.62
N GLN A 310 -21.75 17.70 6.50
CA GLN A 310 -22.72 16.91 5.75
C GLN A 310 -22.03 15.72 5.08
N PHE A 311 -20.92 15.97 4.38
CA PHE A 311 -20.09 14.92 3.78
C PHE A 311 -19.56 13.91 4.80
N CYS A 312 -19.03 14.36 5.94
CA CYS A 312 -18.56 13.45 6.99
C CYS A 312 -19.67 12.52 7.49
N LYS A 313 -20.89 13.04 7.74
CA LYS A 313 -22.01 12.21 8.20
C LYS A 313 -22.48 11.22 7.12
N LYS A 314 -22.46 11.58 5.83
CA LYS A 314 -22.69 10.65 4.70
C LYS A 314 -21.63 9.55 4.67
N LEU A 315 -20.35 9.93 4.76
CA LEU A 315 -19.20 9.02 4.76
C LEU A 315 -19.26 8.04 5.94
N ALA A 316 -19.56 8.54 7.14
CA ALA A 316 -19.71 7.73 8.34
C ALA A 316 -20.90 6.77 8.22
N ARG A 317 -22.06 7.20 7.73
CA ARG A 317 -23.19 6.30 7.40
C ARG A 317 -22.74 5.19 6.45
N ASN A 318 -22.16 5.55 5.31
CA ASN A 318 -21.81 4.61 4.25
C ASN A 318 -20.87 3.49 4.77
N LEU A 319 -19.88 3.85 5.59
CA LEU A 319 -18.99 2.89 6.25
C LEU A 319 -19.70 2.07 7.34
N ARG A 320 -20.46 2.69 8.25
CA ARG A 320 -21.19 2.02 9.34
C ARG A 320 -22.27 1.05 8.81
N ASN A 321 -22.92 1.39 7.70
CA ASN A 321 -23.82 0.52 6.93
C ASN A 321 -23.08 -0.55 6.09
N LYS A 322 -21.74 -0.59 6.14
CA LYS A 322 -20.89 -1.56 5.43
C LYS A 322 -21.16 -1.60 3.91
N LEU A 323 -21.45 -0.43 3.33
CA LEU A 323 -21.81 -0.24 1.92
C LEU A 323 -22.98 -1.12 1.42
N VAL A 324 -23.86 -1.57 2.32
CA VAL A 324 -25.04 -2.39 1.96
C VAL A 324 -25.95 -1.65 0.97
N ASP A 325 -26.08 -0.32 1.11
CA ASP A 325 -26.95 0.50 0.27
C ASP A 325 -26.65 0.40 -1.24
N ILE A 326 -25.39 0.10 -1.62
CA ILE A 326 -24.95 -0.08 -3.02
C ILE A 326 -24.77 -1.55 -3.45
N LYS A 327 -25.05 -2.53 -2.57
CA LYS A 327 -24.82 -3.96 -2.81
C LYS A 327 -25.62 -4.52 -3.99
N ASP A 328 -26.82 -4.00 -4.23
CA ASP A 328 -27.69 -4.44 -5.33
C ASP A 328 -27.16 -3.98 -6.71
N ASN A 329 -26.32 -2.94 -6.73
CA ASN A 329 -25.70 -2.40 -7.94
C ASN A 329 -24.30 -2.98 -8.17
N VAL A 330 -23.56 -3.28 -7.09
CA VAL A 330 -22.17 -3.75 -7.14
C VAL A 330 -22.01 -4.95 -6.23
N THR A 331 -21.95 -6.14 -6.83
CA THR A 331 -21.91 -7.43 -6.11
C THR A 331 -20.53 -7.72 -5.51
N ASN A 332 -19.45 -7.35 -6.20
CA ASN A 332 -18.07 -7.43 -5.72
C ASN A 332 -17.85 -6.44 -4.55
N GLU A 333 -17.19 -6.90 -3.48
CA GLU A 333 -16.93 -6.12 -2.27
C GLU A 333 -15.76 -5.14 -2.40
N ASP A 334 -14.72 -5.51 -3.13
CA ASP A 334 -13.56 -4.67 -3.36
C ASP A 334 -13.92 -3.50 -4.29
N ASP A 335 -14.77 -3.78 -5.30
CA ASP A 335 -15.37 -2.76 -6.17
C ASP A 335 -16.25 -1.78 -5.39
N ARG A 336 -17.06 -2.25 -4.42
CA ARG A 336 -17.83 -1.35 -3.53
C ARG A 336 -16.91 -0.39 -2.78
N CYS A 337 -15.78 -0.87 -2.25
CA CYS A 337 -14.80 0.00 -1.61
C CYS A 337 -14.20 1.02 -2.59
N LEU A 338 -13.87 0.63 -3.83
CA LEU A 338 -13.35 1.55 -4.85
C LEU A 338 -14.36 2.65 -5.21
N TYR A 339 -15.62 2.29 -5.49
CA TYR A 339 -16.70 3.27 -5.69
C TYR A 339 -16.83 4.27 -4.52
N PHE A 340 -16.76 3.77 -3.28
CA PHE A 340 -16.79 4.62 -2.08
C PHE A 340 -15.56 5.54 -1.95
N ILE A 341 -14.36 5.04 -2.29
CA ILE A 341 -13.11 5.82 -2.25
C ILE A 341 -13.15 6.94 -3.29
N TYR A 342 -13.49 6.64 -4.54
CA TYR A 342 -13.60 7.64 -5.61
C TYR A 342 -14.70 8.66 -5.32
N TRP A 343 -15.87 8.24 -4.83
CA TRP A 343 -16.95 9.13 -4.36
C TRP A 343 -16.44 10.13 -3.31
N ALA A 344 -15.70 9.64 -2.32
CA ALA A 344 -15.19 10.47 -1.24
C ALA A 344 -14.11 11.45 -1.73
N TYR A 345 -13.23 11.04 -2.64
CA TYR A 345 -12.24 11.94 -3.25
C TYR A 345 -12.89 13.04 -4.10
N ASP A 346 -13.92 12.71 -4.87
CA ASP A 346 -14.71 13.67 -5.65
C ASP A 346 -15.37 14.71 -4.73
N LYS A 347 -15.99 14.26 -3.63
CA LYS A 347 -16.54 15.17 -2.61
C LYS A 347 -15.48 15.98 -1.84
N ILE A 348 -14.27 15.43 -1.63
CA ILE A 348 -13.15 16.22 -1.09
C ILE A 348 -12.69 17.30 -2.08
N ARG A 349 -12.68 17.00 -3.38
CA ARG A 349 -12.36 17.94 -4.47
C ARG A 349 -13.36 19.10 -4.50
N GLU A 350 -14.65 18.80 -4.50
CA GLU A 350 -15.74 19.79 -4.42
C GLU A 350 -15.61 20.71 -3.19
N ILE A 351 -15.43 20.13 -2.00
CA ILE A 351 -15.40 20.87 -0.72
C ILE A 351 -14.12 21.68 -0.55
N TYR A 352 -12.99 21.21 -1.09
CA TYR A 352 -11.71 21.91 -0.99
C TYR A 352 -11.64 23.14 -1.92
N ASN A 353 -12.17 23.02 -3.14
CA ASN A 353 -12.23 24.09 -4.16
C ASN A 353 -10.92 24.89 -4.32
N GLY A 354 -9.79 24.20 -4.21
CA GLY A 354 -8.44 24.77 -4.21
C GLY A 354 -7.66 24.51 -5.49
N ARG A 355 -6.39 24.92 -5.50
CA ARG A 355 -5.48 24.59 -6.61
C ARG A 355 -5.12 23.10 -6.59
N ILE A 356 -4.78 22.57 -7.76
CA ILE A 356 -4.31 21.20 -7.97
C ILE A 356 -3.17 20.86 -6.99
N GLN A 357 -3.44 19.90 -6.11
CA GLN A 357 -2.53 19.38 -5.09
C GLN A 357 -2.66 17.85 -5.02
N ASN A 358 -1.66 17.18 -4.44
CA ASN A 358 -1.84 15.80 -3.98
C ASN A 358 -2.84 15.79 -2.81
N ILE A 359 -3.69 14.76 -2.72
CA ILE A 359 -4.71 14.69 -1.66
C ILE A 359 -4.11 14.79 -0.25
N HIS A 360 -2.90 14.27 -0.02
CA HIS A 360 -2.20 14.33 1.27
C HIS A 360 -1.66 15.73 1.63
N GLU A 361 -1.64 16.68 0.69
CA GLU A 361 -1.41 18.11 0.98
C GLU A 361 -2.66 18.79 1.56
N ILE A 362 -3.85 18.24 1.36
CA ILE A 362 -5.15 18.87 1.69
C ILE A 362 -5.44 18.73 3.20
N PRO A 363 -5.51 19.83 3.98
CA PRO A 363 -5.66 19.73 5.44
C PRO A 363 -6.99 19.17 5.95
N LEU A 364 -8.01 19.07 5.10
CA LEU A 364 -9.27 18.38 5.45
C LEU A 364 -9.18 16.86 5.22
N PHE A 365 -8.34 16.42 4.27
CA PHE A 365 -8.29 15.01 3.89
C PHE A 365 -7.76 14.15 5.04
N SER A 366 -6.68 14.55 5.70
CA SER A 366 -6.13 13.80 6.85
C SER A 366 -7.13 13.62 8.01
N LYS A 367 -8.11 14.53 8.14
CA LYS A 367 -9.20 14.44 9.11
C LYS A 367 -10.27 13.43 8.69
N ILE A 368 -10.73 13.49 7.45
CA ILE A 368 -11.68 12.52 6.90
C ILE A 368 -11.06 11.11 6.85
N LEU A 369 -9.78 11.01 6.49
CA LEU A 369 -8.95 9.81 6.52
C LEU A 369 -8.98 9.15 7.90
N GLY A 370 -8.63 9.91 8.96
CA GLY A 370 -8.63 9.42 10.34
C GLY A 370 -10.02 8.94 10.83
N ILE A 371 -11.09 9.64 10.45
CA ILE A 371 -12.47 9.24 10.78
C ILE A 371 -12.84 7.95 10.06
N ALA A 372 -12.63 7.87 8.74
CA ALA A 372 -12.91 6.68 7.95
C ALA A 372 -12.18 5.44 8.48
N HIS A 373 -10.89 5.60 8.81
CA HIS A 373 -10.07 4.52 9.33
C HIS A 373 -10.53 4.10 10.73
N GLY A 374 -10.83 5.05 11.62
CA GLY A 374 -11.38 4.75 12.94
C GLY A 374 -12.67 3.93 12.87
N ILE A 375 -13.59 4.28 11.98
CA ILE A 375 -14.82 3.53 11.74
C ILE A 375 -14.52 2.11 11.22
N ASN A 376 -13.64 1.97 10.23
CA ASN A 376 -13.22 0.66 9.71
C ASN A 376 -12.65 -0.25 10.81
N TYR A 377 -11.73 0.26 11.65
CA TYR A 377 -11.15 -0.47 12.78
C TYR A 377 -12.21 -0.92 13.81
N GLU A 378 -13.15 -0.05 14.19
CA GLU A 378 -14.24 -0.42 15.10
C GLU A 378 -15.11 -1.54 14.50
N LEU A 379 -15.53 -1.38 13.23
CA LEU A 379 -16.47 -2.30 12.56
C LEU A 379 -15.89 -3.70 12.32
N ALA A 380 -14.59 -3.84 12.15
CA ALA A 380 -13.90 -5.11 12.05
C ALA A 380 -13.85 -5.81 13.42
N GLY A 381 -13.51 -5.07 14.48
CA GLY A 381 -13.50 -5.59 15.85
C GLY A 381 -14.85 -6.04 16.38
N GLU A 382 -15.93 -5.37 16.00
CA GLU A 382 -17.28 -5.83 16.30
C GLU A 382 -17.61 -7.18 15.67
N VAL A 383 -17.10 -7.45 14.45
CA VAL A 383 -17.37 -8.72 13.74
C VAL A 383 -16.65 -9.88 14.42
N ILE A 384 -15.36 -9.77 14.72
CA ILE A 384 -14.60 -10.82 15.42
C ILE A 384 -15.23 -11.11 16.78
N ARG A 385 -15.50 -10.06 17.57
CA ARG A 385 -16.12 -10.17 18.90
C ARG A 385 -17.53 -10.80 18.86
N LYS A 386 -18.29 -10.57 17.79
CA LYS A 386 -19.58 -11.24 17.54
C LYS A 386 -19.39 -12.71 17.18
N ASN A 387 -18.50 -13.02 16.24
CA ASN A 387 -18.34 -14.36 15.68
C ASN A 387 -17.66 -15.32 16.67
N ALA A 388 -16.64 -14.87 17.42
CA ALA A 388 -16.11 -15.58 18.59
C ALA A 388 -17.16 -15.80 19.70
N GLY A 389 -18.26 -15.01 19.70
CA GLY A 389 -19.44 -15.25 20.51
C GLY A 389 -20.39 -16.31 19.96
N ALA A 390 -20.44 -16.51 18.64
CA ALA A 390 -21.35 -17.44 17.97
C ALA A 390 -20.91 -18.92 18.11
N PHE A 391 -19.60 -19.20 18.13
CA PHE A 391 -19.05 -20.54 18.39
C PHE A 391 -19.37 -21.09 19.81
N LYS A 392 -20.06 -20.30 20.66
CA LYS A 392 -20.59 -20.75 21.95
C LYS A 392 -21.97 -21.43 21.85
N GLY A 393 -22.54 -21.53 20.64
CA GLY A 393 -23.98 -21.73 20.42
C GLY A 393 -24.48 -23.14 20.05
N THR A 394 -23.63 -24.18 19.97
CA THR A 394 -24.02 -25.53 19.50
C THR A 394 -23.99 -26.62 20.59
N PRO A 395 -24.97 -26.65 21.52
CA PRO A 395 -25.12 -27.74 22.48
C PRO A 395 -25.93 -28.94 21.92
N ARG A 396 -25.67 -30.12 22.51
CA ARG A 396 -26.39 -31.41 22.41
C ARG A 396 -26.31 -32.19 21.09
N GLY A 397 -25.76 -33.41 21.20
CA GLY A 397 -26.62 -34.59 21.17
C GLY A 397 -26.68 -35.19 22.58
N ASN A 398 -27.84 -35.68 23.04
CA ASN A 398 -27.92 -36.49 24.26
C ASN A 398 -27.67 -37.96 23.89
N SER A 399 -26.80 -38.67 24.61
CA SER A 399 -26.70 -40.13 24.55
C SER A 399 -26.95 -40.74 25.93
N THR A 400 -28.22 -40.98 26.26
CA THR A 400 -28.60 -41.85 27.37
C THR A 400 -28.46 -43.31 26.94
N THR A 401 -27.27 -43.87 27.11
CA THR A 401 -27.02 -45.31 27.03
C THR A 401 -25.86 -45.72 27.94
N SER A 402 -25.93 -46.94 28.46
CA SER A 402 -25.02 -47.49 29.46
C SER A 402 -23.88 -48.33 28.87
N GLY A 403 -22.68 -48.20 29.44
CA GLY A 403 -21.68 -49.27 29.45
C GLY A 403 -20.44 -49.08 28.56
N GLY A 404 -19.32 -49.64 29.02
CA GLY A 404 -18.28 -50.26 28.18
C GLY A 404 -17.42 -49.36 27.25
N ALA A 405 -16.35 -48.78 27.80
CA ALA A 405 -15.02 -48.73 27.16
C ALA A 405 -14.90 -48.38 25.65
N ALA A 406 -15.40 -47.20 25.22
CA ALA A 406 -15.05 -46.62 23.91
C ALA A 406 -15.06 -45.07 23.93
N ALA A 407 -14.07 -44.43 24.57
CA ALA A 407 -14.14 -43.02 24.96
C ALA A 407 -13.12 -42.06 24.29
N THR A 408 -12.70 -42.32 23.04
CA THR A 408 -11.75 -41.42 22.33
C THR A 408 -11.94 -41.34 20.80
N GLN A 409 -13.17 -41.09 20.32
CA GLN A 409 -13.31 -40.35 19.05
C GLN A 409 -13.20 -38.85 19.31
N ILE A 410 -11.96 -38.34 19.31
CA ILE A 410 -11.70 -36.90 19.23
C ILE A 410 -12.05 -36.48 17.80
N LYS A 411 -13.23 -35.88 17.61
CA LYS A 411 -13.49 -35.12 16.38
C LYS A 411 -12.52 -33.94 16.35
N GLU A 412 -11.66 -33.91 15.34
CA GLU A 412 -10.67 -32.86 15.17
C GLU A 412 -11.36 -31.50 15.00
N GLU A 413 -11.11 -30.58 15.93
CA GLU A 413 -11.61 -29.22 15.86
C GLU A 413 -10.70 -28.42 14.94
N ARG A 414 -11.17 -28.21 13.70
CA ARG A 414 -10.47 -27.43 12.66
C ARG A 414 -9.95 -26.10 13.23
N PHE A 415 -8.69 -25.80 12.95
CA PHE A 415 -8.11 -24.47 13.17
C PHE A 415 -8.86 -23.44 12.31
N VAL A 416 -9.43 -22.44 12.96
CA VAL A 416 -10.17 -21.33 12.36
C VAL A 416 -9.24 -20.12 12.49
N ARG A 417 -8.54 -19.74 11.42
CA ARG A 417 -7.83 -18.44 11.38
C ARG A 417 -8.84 -17.34 11.62
N THR A 418 -8.41 -16.14 11.98
CA THR A 418 -9.37 -15.04 12.11
C THR A 418 -10.06 -14.68 10.77
N SER A 419 -9.56 -15.14 9.61
CA SER A 419 -10.25 -15.11 8.29
C SER A 419 -11.51 -15.92 8.20
N GLU A 420 -11.65 -16.86 9.10
CA GLU A 420 -12.82 -17.70 9.23
C GLU A 420 -13.69 -17.16 10.41
N LEU A 421 -13.23 -16.09 11.09
CA LEU A 421 -13.95 -15.31 12.11
C LEU A 421 -14.44 -13.93 11.63
N SER A 422 -13.94 -13.39 10.51
CA SER A 422 -14.34 -12.05 10.03
C SER A 422 -14.62 -12.02 8.53
N THR A 423 -15.87 -11.68 8.20
CA THR A 423 -16.42 -11.64 6.83
C THR A 423 -16.70 -10.21 6.36
N TYR A 424 -15.95 -9.23 6.88
CA TYR A 424 -16.11 -7.82 6.56
C TYR A 424 -14.78 -7.28 6.07
N LYS A 425 -14.71 -6.83 4.81
CA LYS A 425 -13.57 -6.07 4.32
C LYS A 425 -13.76 -4.59 4.65
N PRO A 426 -12.85 -3.94 5.41
CA PRO A 426 -12.95 -2.51 5.64
C PRO A 426 -12.39 -1.72 4.45
N CYS A 427 -13.04 -0.60 4.12
CA CYS A 427 -12.70 0.21 2.95
C CYS A 427 -11.75 1.35 3.34
N PHE A 428 -10.45 1.05 3.40
CA PHE A 428 -9.41 2.02 3.71
C PHE A 428 -9.03 2.89 2.50
N PHE A 429 -8.53 4.09 2.76
CA PHE A 429 -7.97 4.96 1.73
C PHE A 429 -6.45 4.76 1.62
N TYR A 430 -5.94 4.67 0.40
CA TYR A 430 -4.53 4.37 0.12
C TYR A 430 -4.01 4.90 -1.22
N LEU A 431 -4.89 5.37 -2.12
CA LEU A 431 -4.51 5.87 -3.44
C LEU A 431 -3.80 7.22 -3.31
N ASP A 432 -2.49 7.24 -3.59
CA ASP A 432 -1.69 8.46 -3.62
C ASP A 432 -1.79 9.14 -5.00
N CYS A 433 -2.64 10.17 -5.11
CA CYS A 433 -2.89 10.89 -6.37
C CYS A 433 -3.12 12.39 -6.15
N THR A 434 -2.91 13.20 -7.20
CA THR A 434 -3.47 14.56 -7.25
C THR A 434 -4.95 14.54 -7.57
N LEU A 435 -5.68 15.59 -7.17
CA LEU A 435 -7.13 15.69 -7.35
C LEU A 435 -7.63 15.42 -8.78
N ASP A 436 -6.81 15.71 -9.80
CA ASP A 436 -7.15 15.44 -11.19
C ASP A 436 -6.75 14.01 -11.61
N GLU A 437 -5.61 13.49 -11.18
CA GLU A 437 -5.23 12.07 -11.39
C GLU A 437 -6.24 11.13 -10.71
N CYS A 438 -6.69 11.45 -9.50
CA CYS A 438 -7.75 10.70 -8.81
C CYS A 438 -9.08 10.70 -9.60
N ASN A 439 -9.36 11.76 -10.37
CA ASN A 439 -10.54 11.86 -11.23
C ASN A 439 -10.36 11.02 -12.49
N GLU A 440 -9.22 11.13 -13.19
CA GLU A 440 -8.92 10.29 -14.35
C GLU A 440 -8.95 8.78 -14.01
N MET A 441 -8.47 8.41 -12.82
CA MET A 441 -8.56 7.05 -12.28
C MET A 441 -10.02 6.63 -12.06
N LYS A 442 -10.87 7.50 -11.49
CA LYS A 442 -12.31 7.27 -11.36
C LYS A 442 -12.96 7.08 -12.73
N ASP A 443 -12.67 7.94 -13.70
CA ASP A 443 -13.32 7.92 -15.02
C ASP A 443 -12.94 6.65 -15.83
N LEU A 444 -11.70 6.19 -15.70
CA LEU A 444 -11.25 4.90 -16.22
C LEU A 444 -11.93 3.73 -15.49
N PHE A 445 -11.96 3.74 -14.14
CA PHE A 445 -12.64 2.71 -13.35
C PHE A 445 -14.13 2.60 -13.72
N ASP A 446 -14.86 3.73 -13.73
CA ASP A 446 -16.27 3.80 -14.14
C ASP A 446 -16.43 3.27 -15.57
N TYR A 447 -15.56 3.66 -16.52
CA TYR A 447 -15.58 3.14 -17.89
C TYR A 447 -15.47 1.61 -17.96
N PHE A 448 -14.47 1.01 -17.29
CA PHE A 448 -14.27 -0.44 -17.29
C PHE A 448 -15.44 -1.17 -16.65
N LYS A 449 -15.98 -0.66 -15.53
CA LYS A 449 -17.17 -1.23 -14.86
C LYS A 449 -18.46 -1.03 -15.65
N ASN A 450 -18.50 -0.06 -16.57
CA ASN A 450 -19.67 0.20 -17.42
C ASN A 450 -19.55 -0.29 -18.86
N TYR A 451 -18.43 -0.87 -19.30
CA TYR A 451 -18.15 -1.22 -20.69
C TYR A 451 -19.32 -1.93 -21.41
N ASP A 452 -19.83 -3.04 -20.85
CA ASP A 452 -20.94 -3.79 -21.45
C ASP A 452 -22.26 -2.99 -21.46
N SER A 453 -22.49 -2.16 -20.44
CA SER A 453 -23.65 -1.26 -20.39
C SER A 453 -23.54 -0.11 -21.40
N ILE A 454 -22.33 0.39 -21.67
CA ILE A 454 -22.05 1.39 -22.70
C ILE A 454 -22.29 0.77 -24.08
N LYS A 455 -21.74 -0.42 -24.35
CA LYS A 455 -21.95 -1.19 -25.58
C LYS A 455 -23.43 -1.31 -25.96
N GLY A 456 -24.28 -1.61 -24.97
CA GLY A 456 -25.74 -1.69 -25.13
C GLY A 456 -26.50 -0.37 -25.35
N LYS A 457 -25.84 0.79 -25.31
CA LYS A 457 -26.46 2.13 -25.37
C LYS A 457 -26.26 2.88 -26.69
N LYS A 458 -25.88 2.18 -27.77
CA LYS A 458 -25.70 2.76 -29.12
C LYS A 458 -26.91 3.61 -29.56
N SER A 459 -26.72 4.93 -29.61
CA SER A 459 -27.79 5.90 -29.83
C SER A 459 -28.07 6.19 -31.32
N THR A 460 -29.34 6.34 -31.68
CA THR A 460 -29.79 6.90 -32.97
C THR A 460 -30.12 8.40 -32.88
N ASP A 461 -30.37 8.94 -31.67
CA ASP A 461 -30.37 10.39 -31.42
C ASP A 461 -28.97 10.93 -31.69
N GLY A 462 -28.87 11.90 -32.61
CA GLY A 462 -27.59 12.43 -33.09
C GLY A 462 -26.80 13.22 -32.04
N ASN A 463 -27.47 13.98 -31.17
CA ASN A 463 -26.82 14.75 -30.10
C ASN A 463 -26.29 13.79 -29.03
N LYS A 464 -27.14 12.87 -28.57
CA LYS A 464 -26.74 11.86 -27.58
C LYS A 464 -25.62 10.95 -28.12
N HIS A 465 -25.67 10.57 -29.39
CA HIS A 465 -24.61 9.82 -30.07
C HIS A 465 -23.30 10.63 -30.12
N GLU A 466 -23.33 11.91 -30.49
CA GLU A 466 -22.14 12.77 -30.49
C GLU A 466 -21.51 12.87 -29.10
N GLN A 467 -22.31 12.98 -28.04
CA GLN A 467 -21.82 12.97 -26.65
C GLN A 467 -21.15 11.63 -26.27
N TYR A 468 -21.72 10.49 -26.67
CA TYR A 468 -21.06 9.19 -26.49
C TYR A 468 -19.70 9.12 -27.20
N CYS A 469 -19.61 9.63 -28.43
CA CYS A 469 -18.35 9.65 -29.19
C CYS A 469 -17.31 10.61 -28.59
N LYS A 470 -17.72 11.76 -28.02
CA LYS A 470 -16.84 12.65 -27.25
C LYS A 470 -16.31 11.97 -25.99
N TYR A 471 -17.19 11.34 -25.21
CA TYR A 471 -16.82 10.57 -24.03
C TYR A 471 -15.82 9.44 -24.36
N LEU A 472 -16.06 8.65 -25.42
CA LEU A 472 -15.12 7.61 -25.86
C LEU A 472 -13.76 8.20 -26.31
N THR A 473 -13.75 9.37 -26.94
CA THR A 473 -12.52 10.07 -27.34
C THR A 473 -11.73 10.56 -26.10
N TYR A 474 -12.42 11.09 -25.10
CA TYR A 474 -11.84 11.48 -23.81
C TYR A 474 -11.22 10.26 -23.08
N ILE A 475 -11.98 9.18 -22.93
CA ILE A 475 -11.49 7.95 -22.29
C ILE A 475 -10.31 7.34 -23.07
N ASN A 476 -10.30 7.37 -24.40
CA ASN A 476 -9.15 6.87 -25.18
C ASN A 476 -7.86 7.65 -24.88
N GLY A 477 -7.95 8.95 -24.62
CA GLY A 477 -6.82 9.76 -24.16
C GLY A 477 -6.31 9.34 -22.77
N LEU A 478 -7.21 9.03 -21.84
CA LEU A 478 -6.85 8.49 -20.52
C LEU A 478 -6.26 7.07 -20.63
N TYR A 479 -6.80 6.24 -21.53
CA TYR A 479 -6.35 4.88 -21.79
C TYR A 479 -4.93 4.87 -22.34
N GLU A 480 -4.63 5.71 -23.35
CA GLU A 480 -3.27 5.92 -23.88
C GLU A 480 -2.29 6.40 -22.79
N LYS A 481 -2.69 7.40 -21.99
CA LYS A 481 -1.86 7.98 -20.92
C LYS A 481 -1.40 6.92 -19.91
N ASN A 482 -2.25 5.94 -19.61
CA ASN A 482 -2.03 4.98 -18.53
C ASN A 482 -1.54 3.60 -18.99
N ILE A 483 -1.89 3.10 -20.19
CA ILE A 483 -1.54 1.73 -20.62
C ILE A 483 -0.04 1.41 -20.52
N SER A 484 0.81 2.37 -20.88
CA SER A 484 2.27 2.24 -20.86
C SER A 484 2.89 2.20 -19.46
N ASN A 485 2.12 2.54 -18.42
CA ASN A 485 2.55 2.44 -17.03
C ASN A 485 1.74 1.40 -16.22
N CYS A 486 0.60 0.94 -16.72
CA CYS A 486 -0.29 0.00 -16.04
C CYS A 486 -0.21 -1.45 -16.55
N CYS A 487 0.42 -1.68 -17.71
CA CYS A 487 0.48 -3.00 -18.35
C CYS A 487 1.93 -3.45 -18.57
N VAL A 488 2.33 -4.55 -17.94
CA VAL A 488 3.66 -5.16 -18.11
C VAL A 488 3.52 -6.46 -18.89
N CYS A 489 3.89 -6.42 -20.17
CA CYS A 489 3.75 -7.54 -21.09
C CYS A 489 5.03 -8.40 -21.14
N PHE A 490 4.86 -9.71 -21.35
CA PHE A 490 5.95 -10.69 -21.51
C PHE A 490 5.74 -11.50 -22.79
N GLN A 491 6.81 -11.77 -23.54
CA GLN A 491 6.73 -12.40 -24.86
C GLN A 491 6.25 -13.85 -24.75
N GLY A 492 5.12 -14.17 -25.39
CA GLY A 492 4.51 -15.50 -25.31
C GLY A 492 3.72 -15.76 -24.04
N ALA A 493 3.37 -14.74 -23.25
CA ALA A 493 2.32 -14.82 -22.24
C ALA A 493 0.97 -14.44 -22.84
N ASP A 494 -0.09 -15.19 -22.53
CA ASP A 494 -1.44 -14.96 -23.08
C ASP A 494 -2.07 -13.64 -22.63
N LYS A 495 -1.60 -13.08 -21.50
CA LYS A 495 -2.02 -11.80 -20.95
C LYS A 495 -0.82 -11.04 -20.37
N CYS A 496 -0.87 -9.72 -20.44
CA CYS A 496 0.05 -8.86 -19.70
C CYS A 496 -0.33 -8.81 -18.22
N ARG A 497 0.65 -8.55 -17.35
CA ARG A 497 0.42 -8.25 -15.94
C ARG A 497 -0.22 -6.88 -15.81
N GLU A 498 -1.27 -6.78 -15.00
CA GLU A 498 -1.96 -5.53 -14.67
C GLU A 498 -1.38 -4.99 -13.37
N ASP A 499 -0.68 -3.85 -13.43
CA ASP A 499 -0.09 -3.24 -12.25
C ASP A 499 -1.12 -2.32 -11.55
N CYS A 500 -1.85 -1.52 -12.33
CA CYS A 500 -2.84 -0.55 -11.83
C CYS A 500 -4.22 -1.18 -11.47
N LEU A 501 -4.22 -2.25 -10.67
CA LEU A 501 -5.36 -3.14 -10.34
C LEU A 501 -6.65 -2.45 -9.84
N HIS A 502 -6.61 -1.17 -9.50
CA HIS A 502 -7.74 -0.42 -8.93
C HIS A 502 -8.54 0.39 -9.96
N TYR A 503 -7.99 0.63 -11.15
CA TYR A 503 -8.65 1.48 -12.15
C TYR A 503 -8.32 1.16 -13.61
N PHE A 504 -7.38 0.26 -13.90
CA PHE A 504 -6.98 -0.06 -15.26
C PHE A 504 -7.18 -1.53 -15.61
N GLN A 505 -7.54 -1.80 -16.87
CA GLN A 505 -7.53 -3.15 -17.45
C GLN A 505 -6.72 -3.15 -18.74
N CYS A 506 -5.82 -4.13 -18.85
CA CYS A 506 -4.91 -4.30 -19.98
C CYS A 506 -5.50 -5.18 -21.09
N ASP A 507 -6.56 -5.93 -20.79
CA ASP A 507 -7.23 -6.76 -21.79
C ASP A 507 -7.81 -5.90 -22.93
N GLN A 508 -7.34 -6.17 -24.15
CA GLN A 508 -7.68 -5.39 -25.35
C GLN A 508 -9.14 -5.52 -25.78
N LEU A 509 -9.93 -6.40 -25.13
CA LEU A 509 -11.39 -6.35 -25.17
C LEU A 509 -11.95 -4.97 -24.79
N TYR A 510 -11.38 -4.33 -23.77
CA TYR A 510 -11.85 -3.06 -23.21
C TYR A 510 -11.27 -1.81 -23.90
N ASN A 511 -10.52 -1.98 -24.99
CA ASN A 511 -9.93 -0.87 -25.73
C ASN A 511 -11.04 0.08 -26.25
N PRO A 512 -11.03 1.39 -25.93
CA PRO A 512 -12.09 2.34 -26.33
C PRO A 512 -12.35 2.40 -27.85
N HIS A 513 -11.35 2.02 -28.66
CA HIS A 513 -11.50 1.87 -30.11
C HIS A 513 -12.62 0.90 -30.51
N ASN A 514 -12.80 -0.18 -29.77
CA ASN A 514 -13.77 -1.22 -30.09
C ASN A 514 -15.21 -0.65 -30.04
N LEU A 515 -15.51 0.21 -29.05
CA LEU A 515 -16.80 0.90 -28.93
C LEU A 515 -16.93 2.07 -29.92
N TYR A 516 -15.83 2.79 -30.19
CA TYR A 516 -15.81 3.90 -31.15
C TYR A 516 -16.12 3.42 -32.58
N ASP A 517 -15.55 2.27 -32.98
CA ASP A 517 -15.86 1.57 -34.23
C ASP A 517 -17.32 1.08 -34.21
N GLU A 518 -17.73 0.35 -33.17
CA GLU A 518 -19.08 -0.23 -33.06
C GLU A 518 -20.18 0.83 -33.09
N PHE A 519 -19.89 2.06 -32.65
CA PHE A 519 -20.82 3.19 -32.70
C PHE A 519 -20.81 3.92 -34.06
N ASN A 520 -19.81 3.71 -34.93
CA ASN A 520 -19.53 4.46 -36.16
C ASN A 520 -19.13 5.94 -35.92
N CYS A 521 -18.43 6.23 -34.81
CA CYS A 521 -18.17 7.61 -34.34
C CYS A 521 -17.41 8.51 -35.35
N SER A 522 -16.58 7.93 -36.23
CA SER A 522 -15.89 8.64 -37.33
C SER A 522 -16.83 9.41 -38.26
N SER A 523 -18.12 9.01 -38.33
CA SER A 523 -19.15 9.69 -39.11
C SER A 523 -19.77 10.91 -38.42
N LYS A 524 -19.54 11.08 -37.11
CA LYS A 524 -20.11 12.15 -36.27
C LYS A 524 -19.08 13.16 -35.79
N ILE A 525 -17.84 12.73 -35.56
CA ILE A 525 -16.73 13.62 -35.20
C ILE A 525 -15.63 13.50 -36.29
N PRO A 526 -15.90 13.98 -37.53
CA PRO A 526 -14.91 13.92 -38.60
C PRO A 526 -13.71 14.81 -38.27
N GLY A 527 -12.50 14.28 -38.45
CA GLY A 527 -11.25 15.02 -38.31
C GLY A 527 -10.54 14.89 -36.95
N THR A 528 -11.15 14.30 -35.92
CA THR A 528 -10.43 13.91 -34.69
C THR A 528 -9.64 12.61 -34.92
N PRO A 529 -8.30 12.58 -34.75
CA PRO A 529 -7.51 11.37 -34.92
C PRO A 529 -7.73 10.38 -33.78
N PHE A 530 -8.74 9.52 -33.90
CA PHE A 530 -8.94 8.40 -33.00
C PHE A 530 -8.02 7.25 -33.46
N LYS A 531 -7.07 6.84 -32.62
CA LYS A 531 -6.13 5.74 -32.90
C LYS A 531 -6.35 4.57 -31.94
N LYS A 532 -6.11 3.35 -32.42
CA LYS A 532 -6.12 2.16 -31.57
C LYS A 532 -4.88 2.14 -30.68
N VAL A 533 -5.11 2.06 -29.37
CA VAL A 533 -4.04 2.04 -28.37
C VAL A 533 -3.57 0.60 -28.18
N ASN A 534 -2.43 0.26 -28.78
CA ASN A 534 -1.82 -1.07 -28.68
C ASN A 534 -1.20 -1.32 -27.30
N LEU A 535 -1.06 -2.61 -26.95
CA LEU A 535 -0.31 -3.03 -25.76
C LEU A 535 1.17 -2.57 -25.81
N PRO A 536 1.81 -2.34 -24.65
CA PRO A 536 3.25 -2.08 -24.58
C PRO A 536 4.07 -3.26 -25.12
N GLU A 537 5.28 -2.97 -25.63
CA GLU A 537 6.25 -3.98 -26.01
C GLU A 537 6.63 -4.88 -24.81
N ALA A 538 6.88 -6.16 -25.08
CA ALA A 538 7.20 -7.11 -24.03
C ALA A 538 8.58 -6.83 -23.42
N ILE A 539 8.64 -6.68 -22.09
CA ILE A 539 9.86 -6.20 -21.40
C ILE A 539 11.04 -7.20 -21.46
N ASP A 540 10.75 -8.46 -21.79
CA ASP A 540 11.72 -9.54 -21.98
C ASP A 540 12.02 -9.85 -23.46
N PHE A 541 11.43 -9.12 -24.42
CA PHE A 541 11.60 -9.37 -25.85
C PHE A 541 13.07 -9.45 -26.28
N TYR A 542 13.86 -8.42 -25.95
CA TYR A 542 15.29 -8.38 -26.29
C TYR A 542 16.10 -9.50 -25.63
N SER A 543 15.77 -9.89 -24.39
CA SER A 543 16.51 -10.95 -23.69
C SER A 543 16.18 -12.34 -24.26
N LYS A 544 14.92 -12.57 -24.69
CA LYS A 544 14.49 -13.77 -25.39
C LYS A 544 15.05 -13.86 -26.81
N ASP A 545 14.99 -12.78 -27.61
CA ASP A 545 15.58 -12.72 -28.95
C ASP A 545 17.09 -13.06 -28.93
N ILE A 546 17.85 -12.42 -28.04
CA ILE A 546 19.28 -12.73 -27.85
C ILE A 546 19.49 -14.19 -27.40
N THR A 547 18.64 -14.70 -26.51
CA THR A 547 18.70 -16.10 -26.05
C THR A 547 18.40 -17.10 -27.17
N GLU A 548 17.44 -16.79 -28.05
CA GLU A 548 17.06 -17.64 -29.18
C GLU A 548 18.13 -17.62 -30.28
N LYS A 549 18.64 -16.44 -30.65
CA LYS A 549 19.80 -16.29 -31.55
C LYS A 549 21.03 -17.02 -31.02
N SER A 550 21.28 -16.97 -29.71
CA SER A 550 22.36 -17.71 -29.04
C SER A 550 22.16 -19.24 -29.12
N LYS A 551 20.94 -19.74 -28.82
CA LYS A 551 20.61 -21.17 -28.96
C LYS A 551 20.74 -21.67 -30.40
N LYS A 552 20.32 -20.87 -31.39
CA LYS A 552 20.46 -21.17 -32.83
C LYS A 552 21.95 -21.27 -33.21
N LYS A 553 22.79 -20.37 -32.68
CA LYS A 553 24.25 -20.41 -32.85
C LYS A 553 24.90 -21.64 -32.18
N GLU A 554 24.45 -22.05 -31.00
CA GLU A 554 24.93 -23.28 -30.35
C GLU A 554 24.55 -24.53 -31.17
N TYR A 555 23.30 -24.62 -31.64
CA TYR A 555 22.84 -25.73 -32.47
C TYR A 555 23.68 -25.86 -33.76
N LEU A 556 23.90 -24.76 -34.48
CA LEU A 556 24.79 -24.73 -35.65
C LEU A 556 26.22 -25.16 -35.32
N THR A 557 26.73 -24.77 -34.14
CA THR A 557 28.06 -25.21 -33.67
C THR A 557 28.11 -26.73 -33.46
N ARG A 558 27.02 -27.36 -32.99
CA ARG A 558 26.93 -28.83 -32.89
C ARG A 558 26.83 -29.52 -34.26
N VAL A 559 26.14 -28.93 -35.23
CA VAL A 559 26.06 -29.46 -36.62
C VAL A 559 27.44 -29.49 -37.28
N ASN A 560 28.30 -28.51 -37.02
CA ASN A 560 29.67 -28.46 -37.56
C ASN A 560 30.62 -29.57 -37.02
N TYR A 561 30.23 -30.32 -35.99
CA TYR A 561 30.97 -31.50 -35.51
C TYR A 561 30.55 -32.81 -36.19
N PHE A 562 29.63 -32.78 -37.16
CA PHE A 562 29.15 -33.98 -37.84
C PHE A 562 30.15 -34.50 -38.88
N THR A 563 30.99 -35.47 -38.51
CA THR A 563 31.86 -36.20 -39.43
C THR A 563 31.05 -37.21 -40.26
N PRO A 564 30.93 -37.04 -41.59
CA PRO A 564 30.12 -37.93 -42.42
C PRO A 564 30.77 -39.32 -42.51
N THR A 565 30.00 -40.36 -42.21
CA THR A 565 30.50 -41.75 -42.18
C THR A 565 30.59 -42.42 -43.56
N SER A 566 30.06 -41.77 -44.60
CA SER A 566 30.20 -42.23 -45.99
C SER A 566 30.11 -41.07 -46.99
N ALA A 567 30.64 -41.28 -48.20
CA ALA A 567 30.51 -40.35 -49.32
C ALA A 567 29.05 -40.19 -49.83
N GLN A 568 28.14 -41.09 -49.47
CA GLN A 568 26.72 -40.99 -49.82
C GLN A 568 25.95 -40.11 -48.82
N ASP A 569 26.17 -40.32 -47.52
CA ASP A 569 25.61 -39.46 -46.46
C ASP A 569 26.08 -37.99 -46.61
N MET A 570 27.31 -37.79 -47.09
CA MET A 570 27.82 -36.47 -47.50
C MET A 570 26.99 -35.84 -48.64
N ARG A 571 26.64 -36.59 -49.69
CA ARG A 571 25.84 -36.07 -50.82
C ARG A 571 24.40 -35.74 -50.44
N ASP A 572 23.76 -36.56 -49.61
CA ASP A 572 22.35 -36.38 -49.24
C ASP A 572 22.12 -35.31 -48.16
N ARG A 573 23.16 -34.98 -47.36
CA ARG A 573 23.10 -33.94 -46.31
C ARG A 573 23.66 -32.58 -46.72
N MET A 574 24.74 -32.53 -47.50
CA MET A 574 25.43 -31.26 -47.76
C MET A 574 24.54 -30.15 -48.38
N PRO A 575 23.57 -30.44 -49.27
CA PRO A 575 22.63 -29.42 -49.75
C PRO A 575 21.80 -28.78 -48.62
N LYS A 576 21.35 -29.58 -47.64
CA LYS A 576 20.54 -29.11 -46.50
C LYS A 576 21.36 -28.31 -45.48
N ILE A 577 22.65 -28.60 -45.37
CA ILE A 577 23.59 -27.81 -44.56
C ILE A 577 23.84 -26.46 -45.23
N LEU A 578 24.03 -26.45 -46.57
CA LEU A 578 24.31 -25.23 -47.33
C LEU A 578 23.12 -24.26 -47.34
N ASP A 579 21.90 -24.79 -47.49
CA ASP A 579 20.64 -24.03 -47.39
C ASP A 579 20.48 -23.39 -45.99
N GLY A 580 20.74 -24.16 -44.93
CA GLY A 580 20.77 -23.67 -43.55
C GLY A 580 21.87 -22.62 -43.28
N MET A 581 23.00 -22.67 -43.99
CA MET A 581 24.06 -21.66 -43.91
C MET A 581 23.72 -20.39 -44.68
N SER A 582 23.10 -20.49 -45.86
CA SER A 582 22.68 -19.33 -46.66
C SER A 582 21.77 -18.41 -45.85
N HIS A 583 20.78 -18.98 -45.18
CA HIS A 583 19.84 -18.24 -44.31
C HIS A 583 20.50 -17.58 -43.07
N THR A 584 21.76 -17.92 -42.75
CA THR A 584 22.49 -17.31 -41.62
C THR A 584 23.42 -16.17 -42.01
N LEU A 585 23.90 -16.09 -43.25
CA LEU A 585 24.89 -15.07 -43.63
C LEU A 585 24.30 -13.65 -43.53
N ASP A 586 23.10 -13.43 -44.10
CA ASP A 586 22.33 -12.19 -43.93
C ASP A 586 22.17 -11.79 -42.46
N ASN A 587 21.77 -12.75 -41.62
CA ASN A 587 21.52 -12.55 -40.18
C ASN A 587 22.79 -12.33 -39.34
N THR A 588 23.98 -12.56 -39.90
CA THR A 588 25.26 -12.32 -39.21
C THR A 588 25.94 -11.00 -39.57
N LEU A 589 25.43 -10.27 -40.58
CA LEU A 589 25.99 -8.97 -40.98
C LEU A 589 25.25 -7.78 -40.35
N GLU A 590 24.02 -7.95 -39.87
CA GLU A 590 23.29 -6.92 -39.12
C GLU A 590 23.83 -6.78 -37.68
N SER A 591 24.76 -5.83 -37.55
CA SER A 591 25.42 -5.30 -36.34
C SER A 591 24.93 -5.81 -34.97
N ASP A 592 25.85 -6.39 -34.20
CA ASP A 592 25.70 -6.60 -32.75
C ASP A 592 25.30 -5.26 -32.06
N PRO A 593 24.12 -5.17 -31.41
CA PRO A 593 23.67 -3.96 -30.75
C PRO A 593 24.65 -3.42 -29.71
N PHE A 594 25.45 -4.27 -29.07
CA PHE A 594 26.47 -3.84 -28.13
C PHE A 594 27.52 -2.95 -28.81
N TYR A 595 28.03 -3.36 -29.97
CA TYR A 595 28.98 -2.56 -30.73
C TYR A 595 28.36 -1.26 -31.26
N THR A 596 27.11 -1.30 -31.73
CA THR A 596 26.39 -0.09 -32.19
C THR A 596 26.16 0.91 -31.05
N ILE A 597 25.74 0.44 -29.87
CA ILE A 597 25.55 1.27 -28.68
C ILE A 597 26.87 1.82 -28.16
N VAL A 598 27.93 1.01 -28.13
CA VAL A 598 29.28 1.43 -27.69
C VAL A 598 29.87 2.48 -28.63
N LEU A 599 29.75 2.29 -29.94
CA LEU A 599 30.23 3.26 -30.93
C LEU A 599 29.42 4.58 -30.86
N GLY A 600 28.10 4.48 -30.67
CA GLY A 600 27.22 5.63 -30.39
C GLY A 600 27.59 6.38 -29.10
N ALA A 601 27.88 5.65 -28.02
CA ALA A 601 28.29 6.24 -26.74
C ALA A 601 29.64 6.96 -26.84
N PHE A 602 30.64 6.36 -27.49
CA PHE A 602 31.95 7.00 -27.66
C PHE A 602 31.92 8.21 -28.60
N THR A 603 31.16 8.14 -29.70
CA THR A 603 30.99 9.31 -30.59
C THR A 603 30.25 10.45 -29.87
N LEU A 604 29.19 10.15 -29.10
CA LEU A 604 28.46 11.15 -28.34
C LEU A 604 29.30 11.75 -27.20
N LEU A 605 30.14 10.96 -26.52
CA LEU A 605 31.14 11.47 -25.56
C LEU A 605 32.18 12.38 -26.21
N GLY A 606 32.66 12.04 -27.42
CA GLY A 606 33.55 12.90 -28.20
C GLY A 606 32.90 14.25 -28.53
N ILE A 607 31.66 14.21 -29.04
CA ILE A 607 30.85 15.39 -29.37
C ILE A 607 30.61 16.26 -28.12
N LEU A 608 30.24 15.68 -26.98
CA LEU A 608 30.06 16.41 -25.71
C LEU A 608 31.38 17.03 -25.22
N SER A 609 32.51 16.35 -25.38
CA SER A 609 33.83 16.89 -25.02
C SER A 609 34.19 18.11 -25.86
N VAL A 610 33.90 18.09 -27.16
CA VAL A 610 34.07 19.24 -28.06
C VAL A 610 33.14 20.39 -27.68
N PHE A 611 31.86 20.12 -27.40
CA PHE A 611 30.92 21.15 -26.92
C PHE A 611 31.32 21.75 -25.57
N PHE A 612 31.90 20.97 -24.65
CA PHE A 612 32.41 21.49 -23.37
C PHE A 612 33.57 22.46 -23.56
N ILE A 613 34.46 22.20 -24.53
CA ILE A 613 35.54 23.12 -24.89
C ILE A 613 34.96 24.43 -25.45
N PHE A 614 34.04 24.37 -26.43
CA PHE A 614 33.41 25.58 -26.97
C PHE A 614 32.61 26.36 -25.91
N TYR A 615 31.88 25.68 -25.02
CA TYR A 615 31.18 26.31 -23.90
C TYR A 615 32.11 27.04 -22.94
N LYS A 616 33.32 26.50 -22.70
CA LYS A 616 34.32 27.10 -21.81
C LYS A 616 35.08 28.28 -22.45
N PHE A 617 35.20 28.31 -23.77
CA PHE A 617 36.03 29.27 -24.51
C PHE A 617 35.25 30.17 -25.48
N THR A 618 33.92 30.28 -25.37
CA THR A 618 33.09 31.18 -26.20
C THR A 618 31.90 31.71 -25.39
N PRO A 619 31.55 33.02 -25.43
CA PRO A 619 30.67 33.66 -24.44
C PRO A 619 29.16 33.42 -24.64
N VAL A 620 28.73 32.17 -24.82
CA VAL A 620 27.33 31.79 -25.12
C VAL A 620 26.55 31.31 -23.87
N GLY A 621 27.22 31.12 -22.73
CA GLY A 621 26.68 30.47 -21.54
C GLY A 621 25.48 31.16 -20.84
N SER A 622 25.13 32.39 -21.20
CA SER A 622 24.07 33.17 -20.52
C SER A 622 22.64 32.87 -20.97
N LEU A 623 22.43 32.19 -22.10
CA LEU A 623 21.12 32.11 -22.77
C LEU A 623 20.25 30.89 -22.39
N PHE A 624 20.81 29.80 -21.86
CA PHE A 624 20.09 28.53 -21.72
C PHE A 624 19.29 28.32 -20.42
N HIS A 625 19.36 29.25 -19.45
CA HIS A 625 18.77 29.04 -18.12
C HIS A 625 17.22 29.12 -18.04
N ARG A 626 16.49 29.13 -19.17
CA ARG A 626 15.07 29.50 -19.22
C ARG A 626 14.15 28.58 -20.05
N LYS A 627 14.13 27.27 -19.77
CA LYS A 627 12.96 26.41 -20.06
C LYS A 627 12.84 25.23 -19.08
N LYS A 628 11.60 24.81 -18.83
CA LYS A 628 11.21 23.81 -17.80
C LYS A 628 11.71 22.41 -18.14
N SER A 629 12.18 21.68 -17.13
CA SER A 629 11.78 20.27 -16.96
C SER A 629 10.68 20.22 -15.90
N ARG A 630 9.65 19.37 -16.07
CA ARG A 630 8.52 19.30 -15.15
C ARG A 630 7.99 17.86 -15.02
N ARG A 631 8.26 17.25 -13.86
CA ARG A 631 7.45 16.23 -13.15
C ARG A 631 6.97 15.02 -13.96
N ASN A 632 7.53 13.83 -13.69
CA ASN A 632 6.88 12.54 -13.98
C ASN A 632 7.49 11.38 -13.16
N ARG A 633 6.70 10.31 -12.96
CA ARG A 633 7.02 8.99 -12.34
C ARG A 633 7.48 8.95 -10.88
N GLU A 634 6.55 8.70 -9.96
CA GLU A 634 6.70 7.81 -8.77
C GLU A 634 5.33 7.21 -8.35
N ILE A 635 4.82 6.19 -9.08
CA ILE A 635 3.54 5.51 -8.80
C ILE A 635 3.68 3.96 -8.66
N TYR A 636 4.81 3.39 -9.07
CA TYR A 636 4.91 1.94 -9.36
C TYR A 636 5.03 0.99 -8.16
N ASP A 637 5.71 1.39 -7.08
CA ASP A 637 6.26 0.43 -6.10
C ASP A 637 5.24 -0.13 -5.08
N PHE A 638 3.94 0.10 -5.28
CA PHE A 638 2.90 -0.44 -4.39
C PHE A 638 2.42 -1.85 -4.78
N HIS A 639 2.56 -2.24 -6.06
CA HIS A 639 1.80 -3.37 -6.62
C HIS A 639 2.51 -4.73 -6.71
N ASP A 640 3.85 -4.78 -6.78
CA ASP A 640 4.62 -6.04 -6.87
C ASP A 640 4.46 -6.97 -5.64
N VAL A 641 3.80 -6.52 -4.56
CA VAL A 641 3.60 -7.28 -3.32
C VAL A 641 2.42 -8.26 -3.40
N TYR A 642 1.52 -8.15 -4.39
CA TYR A 642 0.17 -8.74 -4.28
C TYR A 642 0.04 -10.26 -4.57
N MET A 643 1.09 -10.93 -5.07
CA MET A 643 1.02 -12.34 -5.48
C MET A 643 1.18 -13.36 -4.33
N GLY A 644 0.22 -13.37 -3.39
CA GLY A 644 0.04 -14.48 -2.43
C GLY A 644 -0.73 -14.17 -1.13
N ARG A 645 -1.99 -14.63 -1.02
CA ARG A 645 -2.71 -14.78 0.27
C ARG A 645 -2.36 -16.15 0.90
N PRO A 646 -2.33 -16.34 2.26
CA PRO A 646 -3.31 -15.83 3.25
C PRO A 646 -2.73 -15.36 4.64
N LEU A 647 -3.47 -14.89 5.66
CA LEU A 647 -4.75 -14.17 5.85
C LEU A 647 -4.88 -13.73 7.35
N HIS A 648 -5.54 -12.59 7.60
CA HIS A 648 -6.33 -12.15 8.79
C HIS A 648 -5.84 -12.06 10.26
N GLU A 649 -6.14 -10.88 10.83
CA GLU A 649 -7.10 -10.52 11.92
C GLU A 649 -6.99 -11.04 13.41
N GLU A 650 -7.56 -10.39 14.46
CA GLU A 650 -7.04 -9.18 15.19
C GLU A 650 -7.89 -8.69 16.44
N LEU A 651 -7.29 -8.16 17.55
CA LEU A 651 -7.43 -6.76 18.11
C LEU A 651 -6.80 -6.42 19.50
N GLU A 652 -6.59 -5.12 19.79
CA GLU A 652 -5.99 -4.50 21.01
C GLU A 652 -6.78 -3.31 21.62
N PHE A 653 -6.87 -3.22 22.97
CA PHE A 653 -7.24 -2.04 23.81
C PHE A 653 -6.87 -2.29 25.30
N PRO A 654 -7.10 -1.37 26.27
CA PRO A 654 -6.72 0.05 26.40
C PRO A 654 -5.90 0.31 27.72
N ASN A 655 -5.75 1.57 28.17
CA ASN A 655 -4.88 1.95 29.31
C ASN A 655 -5.45 3.10 30.17
N GLU A 656 -5.30 3.05 31.51
CA GLU A 656 -5.86 4.03 32.47
C GLU A 656 -4.81 4.81 33.30
N ASN A 657 -5.23 5.96 33.87
CA ASN A 657 -4.34 6.95 34.49
C ASN A 657 -4.20 6.81 36.02
N ALA A 658 -2.98 6.60 36.51
CA ALA A 658 -2.66 6.68 37.94
C ALA A 658 -2.44 8.14 38.41
N LYS A 659 -3.07 8.52 39.53
CA LYS A 659 -3.02 9.88 40.10
C LYS A 659 -1.62 10.24 40.65
N ARG A 660 -1.25 11.52 40.55
CA ARG A 660 0.05 12.06 41.04
C ARG A 660 0.08 12.16 42.57
N GLY A 661 0.79 11.25 43.24
CA GLY A 661 1.28 11.42 44.62
C GLY A 661 2.79 11.60 44.65
N ARG A 662 3.29 12.70 45.23
CA ARG A 662 4.73 12.93 45.46
C ARG A 662 5.12 12.41 46.85
N LEU A 663 5.76 11.25 46.93
CA LEU A 663 6.49 10.86 48.14
C LEU A 663 7.82 11.63 48.20
N ARG A 664 8.12 12.24 49.35
CA ARG A 664 9.48 12.69 49.71
C ARG A 664 10.12 11.60 50.58
N LEU A 665 11.41 11.36 50.36
CA LEU A 665 12.23 10.50 51.22
C LEU A 665 13.33 11.37 51.84
N SER A 666 13.43 11.35 53.16
CA SER A 666 14.56 11.87 53.93
C SER A 666 15.46 10.70 54.33
N TYR A 667 16.76 10.81 54.07
CA TYR A 667 17.74 9.84 54.54
C TYR A 667 18.15 10.17 55.98
N GLN A 668 18.31 9.13 56.80
CA GLN A 668 19.27 9.13 57.89
C GLN A 668 20.16 7.89 57.74
N SER A 669 21.42 8.04 58.12
CA SER A 669 22.48 7.05 57.98
C SER A 669 22.98 6.58 59.34
N ALA A 670 23.17 5.28 59.47
CA ALA A 670 24.08 4.63 60.40
C ALA A 670 24.70 3.44 59.65
#